data_AF-A0AAD9DIJ4-F1
#
_entry.id   AF-A0AAD9DIJ4-F1
#
_cell.length_a   1.000
_cell.length_b   1.000
_cell.length_c   1.000
_cell.angle_alpha   90.00
_cell.angle_beta   90.00
_cell.angle_gamma   90.00
#
_symmetry.space_group_name_H-M   'P 1'
#
loop_
_entity.id
_entity.type
_entity.pdbx_description
1 polymer ?
#
loop_
_entity_poly.entity_id
_entity_poly.type
_entity_poly.pdbx_seq_one_letter_code
_entity_poly.pdbx_strand_id
1 'polypeptide(L)'
;MVSSHRNNRSVASLVLLLSLVAHRHPKSAQFASAFTLPSQSAAATRQTSSALLAATLEDAASELSSPTSKITSDVYSANQITVLSGLEPVRKRPGMYIGSTGPDGLHHLVYEVLDNSVDEALAGHASIINMVLHDCDDEEDPKKRNCCTIDDDGRGIPTDLHPTTKISALETVLTVLHAGGKFDNAQQGSGYKVSGGLHGVGISVVNALSEFVTVNVDRKVGKKKSDPTERKMMRFERGVPVGTLQDVDFDNKASKNRWDGVVFQTKDSKGASLGDDGDDDADSSSKGKAAKPKTKAASKKKDSVFDNETTTLEYKSNLVQTFSSKRAAGTTVTFKPDITVFKGTNGKPDITFDADKLAMRFDEIAYLNAGLVLTMQDKRASSIKKGVDKSNVVTIFHHAGGLAEYADLLCKGKTPLFGEGSAGAKTKRKAVKIKGDEDDDDFGLTLSSDGTTLLFHAEITPSSPDAPQTPIAIDAALRYSANTYSEQILSFVNNIRTKDGGSHVEGLKSCLTRTLNQCARRAGKLKDGDGNLGGDFVREGLTAIISVSVSEPEFEGQTKGRLGNPEVRPAVEAALGGELTKLFDFHPDILNKIYENASQAQAAAAAAKAAREVVRKKTLLGSTVLPGKLSDCSSNEFSETELFIVEGDSAAGSAKQGRDRRTQAILPLKGKILNIERAAPARIYQNGELQGLISACGLGIKGDELEETALRYGKIIIMTDADVDGAHIRVLLLTFFFRYQRELVEKGYVYIAQPPLYKVVTGSGRSRVEKYTFSEEEKEAYLREVLNIEGDQPLTNDDLGSNVLIQRFKGLGEMMPKQLWETTMDPETRSLLKVSVNDCAAADQMLDILMGDSVAPRRNFISQQAENLKIGDLDV
;
A
#
# COMPACT_ATOMS: atom_id res chain seq x y z
N MET A 1 54.26 -9.66 -36.21
CA MET A 1 55.35 -9.24 -35.30
C MET A 1 54.87 -9.39 -33.87
N VAL A 2 55.47 -10.33 -33.13
CA VAL A 2 55.85 -10.33 -31.70
C VAL A 2 54.90 -9.70 -30.65
N SER A 3 54.38 -10.57 -29.76
CA SER A 3 54.27 -10.49 -28.27
C SER A 3 53.48 -9.34 -27.61
N SER A 4 52.94 -9.41 -26.38
CA SER A 4 52.93 -10.39 -25.29
C SER A 4 51.81 -10.02 -24.27
N HIS A 5 51.39 -11.05 -23.52
CA HIS A 5 50.99 -11.06 -22.09
C HIS A 5 49.59 -10.66 -21.54
N ARG A 6 49.02 -11.69 -20.87
CA ARG A 6 48.17 -11.75 -19.64
C ARG A 6 46.72 -11.23 -19.78
N ASN A 7 45.65 -11.90 -19.31
CA ASN A 7 45.46 -12.78 -18.16
C ASN A 7 44.26 -13.74 -18.34
N ASN A 8 44.39 -14.95 -17.77
CA ASN A 8 43.33 -15.93 -17.55
C ASN A 8 42.42 -15.51 -16.38
N ARG A 9 41.10 -15.47 -16.60
CA ARG A 9 40.00 -15.76 -15.62
C ARG A 9 38.65 -15.41 -16.27
N SER A 10 37.88 -16.41 -16.73
CA SER A 10 36.40 -16.40 -16.87
C SER A 10 35.86 -17.51 -17.80
N VAL A 11 36.41 -18.73 -17.77
CA VAL A 11 35.85 -19.87 -18.57
C VAL A 11 35.07 -20.87 -17.70
N ALA A 12 34.86 -20.58 -16.41
CA ALA A 12 34.13 -21.46 -15.50
C ALA A 12 32.61 -21.18 -15.39
N SER A 13 32.10 -20.11 -16.02
CA SER A 13 30.68 -19.72 -15.87
C SER A 13 29.79 -20.07 -17.07
N LEU A 14 30.34 -20.66 -18.15
CA LEU A 14 29.58 -20.93 -19.38
C LEU A 14 29.06 -22.37 -19.50
N VAL A 15 29.45 -23.29 -18.61
CA VAL A 15 29.07 -24.72 -18.70
C VAL A 15 27.87 -25.07 -17.81
N LEU A 16 27.47 -24.19 -16.88
CA LEU A 16 26.32 -24.44 -16.00
C LEU A 16 24.97 -23.89 -16.53
N LEU A 17 24.99 -23.04 -17.58
CA LEU A 17 23.77 -22.37 -18.07
C LEU A 17 23.03 -23.11 -19.20
N LEU A 18 23.57 -24.24 -19.69
CA LEU A 18 23.03 -24.97 -20.84
C LEU A 18 22.35 -26.32 -20.50
N SER A 19 22.15 -26.61 -19.20
CA SER A 19 21.50 -27.85 -18.75
C SER A 19 20.09 -27.67 -18.15
N LEU A 20 19.46 -26.49 -18.29
CA LEU A 20 18.16 -26.19 -17.67
C LEU A 20 17.05 -25.74 -18.64
N VAL A 21 17.26 -25.86 -19.96
CA VAL A 21 16.20 -25.59 -20.96
C VAL A 21 16.07 -26.77 -21.91
N ALA A 22 15.44 -27.84 -21.44
CA ALA A 22 14.78 -28.82 -22.29
C ALA A 22 13.85 -29.62 -21.40
N HIS A 23 12.54 -29.29 -21.40
CA HIS A 23 11.39 -30.19 -21.21
C HIS A 23 10.12 -29.33 -21.17
N ARG A 24 9.46 -29.13 -22.32
CA ARG A 24 7.99 -29.25 -22.49
C ARG A 24 7.53 -28.79 -23.90
N HIS A 25 7.05 -29.81 -24.62
CA HIS A 25 6.06 -29.84 -25.71
C HIS A 25 6.47 -29.92 -27.19
N PRO A 26 5.74 -30.77 -27.97
CA PRO A 26 6.20 -31.34 -29.24
C PRO A 26 5.45 -30.77 -30.45
N LYS A 27 6.13 -30.55 -31.58
CA LYS A 27 5.49 -30.54 -32.91
C LYS A 27 6.45 -31.03 -34.01
N SER A 28 6.03 -32.11 -34.67
CA SER A 28 6.19 -32.46 -36.08
C SER A 28 7.60 -32.49 -36.72
N ALA A 29 8.13 -33.71 -36.80
CA ALA A 29 8.61 -34.42 -38.00
C ALA A 29 8.96 -33.62 -39.27
N GLN A 30 10.23 -33.73 -39.72
CA GLN A 30 10.68 -34.30 -41.01
C GLN A 30 12.12 -33.83 -41.34
N PHE A 31 12.80 -34.61 -42.18
CA PHE A 31 14.21 -34.54 -42.63
C PHE A 31 15.23 -35.22 -41.69
N ALA A 32 15.48 -36.52 -41.89
CA ALA A 32 16.47 -37.10 -42.84
C ALA A 32 17.88 -37.12 -42.22
N SER A 33 18.31 -38.23 -41.60
CA SER A 33 18.89 -39.46 -42.20
C SER A 33 20.40 -39.37 -42.43
N ALA A 34 21.08 -40.48 -42.08
CA ALA A 34 22.52 -40.79 -42.19
C ALA A 34 23.32 -40.33 -40.95
N PHE A 35 24.01 -41.17 -40.17
CA PHE A 35 24.66 -42.45 -40.43
C PHE A 35 24.67 -43.33 -39.16
N THR A 36 24.42 -44.62 -39.37
CA THR A 36 24.49 -45.76 -38.45
C THR A 36 25.89 -46.09 -37.94
N LEU A 37 26.01 -46.65 -36.73
CA LEU A 37 26.70 -47.93 -36.38
C LEU A 37 26.70 -48.18 -34.84
N PRO A 38 26.97 -49.40 -34.33
CA PRO A 38 25.95 -50.15 -33.59
C PRO A 38 26.34 -50.60 -32.17
N SER A 39 25.33 -51.25 -31.58
CA SER A 39 25.25 -52.12 -30.40
C SER A 39 26.47 -52.89 -29.88
N GLN A 40 26.43 -53.03 -28.54
CA GLN A 40 26.70 -54.22 -27.71
C GLN A 40 28.05 -54.36 -26.97
N SER A 41 27.87 -54.41 -25.64
CA SER A 41 28.52 -55.22 -24.59
C SER A 41 30.05 -55.30 -24.49
N ALA A 42 30.56 -55.06 -23.28
CA ALA A 42 31.37 -56.06 -22.56
C ALA A 42 31.62 -55.64 -21.11
N ALA A 43 31.33 -56.56 -20.20
CA ALA A 43 31.99 -56.65 -18.91
C ALA A 43 33.38 -57.28 -19.11
N ALA A 44 34.38 -56.82 -18.34
CA ALA A 44 35.50 -57.58 -17.75
C ALA A 44 36.81 -56.75 -17.66
N THR A 45 37.08 -56.31 -16.43
CA THR A 45 38.36 -56.26 -15.69
C THR A 45 39.66 -56.70 -16.42
N ARG A 46 40.68 -55.82 -16.48
CA ARG A 46 41.96 -55.87 -15.72
C ARG A 46 43.11 -55.12 -16.42
N GLN A 47 43.77 -54.29 -15.61
CA GLN A 47 45.21 -54.06 -15.52
C GLN A 47 45.95 -53.17 -16.53
N THR A 48 46.96 -52.50 -15.95
CA THR A 48 48.10 -51.77 -16.51
C THR A 48 47.84 -50.37 -17.08
N SER A 49 47.89 -49.34 -16.23
CA SER A 49 48.78 -48.16 -16.43
C SER A 49 48.98 -47.34 -15.13
N SER A 50 49.42 -47.99 -14.04
CA SER A 50 49.93 -47.29 -12.85
C SER A 50 51.46 -47.23 -12.93
N ALA A 51 52.02 -46.25 -13.64
CA ALA A 51 53.48 -46.02 -13.61
C ALA A 51 53.94 -44.62 -14.05
N LEU A 52 53.11 -43.80 -14.71
CA LEU A 52 53.57 -42.50 -15.24
C LEU A 52 53.11 -41.25 -14.46
N LEU A 53 52.30 -41.39 -13.42
CA LEU A 53 51.82 -40.24 -12.64
C LEU A 53 52.51 -40.04 -11.28
N ALA A 54 53.45 -40.92 -10.93
CA ALA A 54 54.06 -40.95 -9.58
C ALA A 54 55.40 -40.20 -9.45
N ALA A 55 55.92 -39.59 -10.53
CA ALA A 55 57.30 -39.03 -10.53
C ALA A 55 57.39 -37.51 -10.72
N THR A 56 56.29 -36.76 -10.64
CA THR A 56 56.29 -35.29 -10.80
C THR A 56 55.65 -34.54 -9.64
N LEU A 57 55.49 -35.20 -8.48
CA LEU A 57 54.87 -34.62 -7.28
C LEU A 57 55.78 -34.60 -6.04
N GLU A 58 57.06 -34.94 -6.16
CA GLU A 58 58.00 -34.96 -5.01
C GLU A 58 58.75 -33.63 -4.77
N ASP A 59 58.62 -32.62 -5.63
CA ASP A 59 59.41 -31.38 -5.54
C ASP A 59 58.63 -30.13 -5.07
N ALA A 60 57.41 -30.32 -4.56
CA ALA A 60 56.53 -29.22 -4.11
C ALA A 60 56.11 -29.31 -2.63
N ALA A 61 56.84 -30.07 -1.82
CA ALA A 61 56.45 -30.39 -0.43
C ALA A 61 57.44 -29.92 0.65
N SER A 62 58.27 -28.89 0.40
CA SER A 62 59.27 -28.41 1.37
C SER A 62 59.13 -26.95 1.83
N GLU A 63 58.13 -26.19 1.40
CA GLU A 63 57.90 -24.83 1.89
C GLU A 63 56.42 -24.59 2.20
N LEU A 64 56.00 -24.90 3.44
CA LEU A 64 55.05 -24.10 4.23
C LEU A 64 54.88 -24.73 5.62
N SER A 65 55.70 -24.31 6.59
CA SER A 65 55.51 -24.61 8.00
C SER A 65 54.73 -23.48 8.69
N SER A 66 53.48 -23.72 9.09
CA SER A 66 52.79 -23.07 10.23
C SER A 66 51.51 -23.86 10.58
N PRO A 67 50.90 -23.69 11.78
CA PRO A 67 50.50 -24.79 12.65
C PRO A 67 49.26 -25.57 12.17
N THR A 68 49.31 -26.88 12.41
CA THR A 68 48.26 -27.86 12.19
C THR A 68 47.01 -27.58 13.04
N SER A 69 45.93 -27.09 12.41
CA SER A 69 44.57 -27.35 12.91
C SER A 69 44.13 -28.71 12.36
N LYS A 70 43.77 -29.63 13.26
CA LYS A 70 43.25 -30.95 12.90
C LYS A 70 41.97 -30.81 12.07
N ILE A 71 42.01 -31.20 10.80
CA ILE A 71 40.80 -31.43 10.01
C ILE A 71 40.24 -32.78 10.47
N THR A 72 39.26 -32.74 11.38
CA THR A 72 38.42 -33.90 11.66
C THR A 72 37.47 -34.08 10.48
N SER A 73 37.49 -35.27 9.85
CA SER A 73 36.46 -35.67 8.90
C SER A 73 35.12 -35.73 9.64
N ASP A 74 34.29 -34.71 9.47
CA ASP A 74 33.01 -34.59 10.15
C ASP A 74 32.05 -35.63 9.58
N VAL A 75 31.83 -36.71 10.35
CA VAL A 75 30.99 -37.83 9.91
C VAL A 75 29.53 -37.40 10.04
N TYR A 76 28.89 -37.08 8.91
CA TYR A 76 27.45 -36.86 8.86
C TYR A 76 26.70 -38.15 9.23
N SER A 77 26.12 -38.16 10.43
CA SER A 77 25.44 -39.33 11.02
C SER A 77 24.05 -38.95 11.52
N ALA A 78 23.22 -39.96 11.83
CA ALA A 78 21.87 -39.73 12.33
C ALA A 78 21.81 -38.81 13.56
N ASN A 79 22.87 -38.76 14.37
CA ASN A 79 22.97 -37.90 15.56
C ASN A 79 23.04 -36.39 15.23
N GLN A 80 23.35 -36.03 13.97
CA GLN A 80 23.33 -34.64 13.50
C GLN A 80 21.94 -34.22 12.98
N ILE A 81 20.97 -35.15 12.90
CA ILE A 81 19.57 -34.84 12.58
C ILE A 81 18.89 -34.36 13.86
N THR A 82 18.55 -33.06 13.91
CA THR A 82 17.82 -32.48 15.04
C THR A 82 16.33 -32.54 14.78
N VAL A 83 15.59 -33.28 15.62
CA VAL A 83 14.11 -33.25 15.64
C VAL A 83 13.67 -32.18 16.62
N LEU A 84 12.86 -31.23 16.15
CA LEU A 84 12.29 -30.17 16.97
C LEU A 84 10.87 -30.58 17.39
N SER A 85 10.54 -30.45 18.66
CA SER A 85 9.24 -30.87 19.21
C SER A 85 8.42 -29.68 19.73
N GLY A 86 7.09 -29.85 19.78
CA GLY A 86 6.17 -28.79 20.21
C GLY A 86 6.27 -27.53 19.34
N LEU A 87 6.53 -26.39 20.00
CA LEU A 87 6.61 -25.07 19.35
C LEU A 87 8.03 -24.59 19.02
N GLU A 88 9.06 -25.40 19.30
CA GLU A 88 10.45 -25.08 18.95
C GLU A 88 10.68 -24.81 17.44
N PRO A 89 10.04 -25.53 16.49
CA PRO A 89 10.19 -25.23 15.06
C PRO A 89 9.77 -23.79 14.71
N VAL A 90 8.71 -23.29 15.34
CA VAL A 90 8.18 -21.94 15.12
C VAL A 90 9.18 -20.89 15.57
N ARG A 91 9.76 -21.06 16.77
CA ARG A 91 10.76 -20.13 17.32
C ARG A 91 12.08 -20.13 16.54
N LYS A 92 12.50 -21.29 16.02
CA LYS A 92 13.73 -21.38 15.21
C LYS A 92 13.56 -20.80 13.81
N ARG A 93 12.35 -20.87 13.24
CA ARG A 93 12.06 -20.40 11.87
C ARG A 93 10.77 -19.56 11.80
N PRO A 94 10.72 -18.41 12.51
CA PRO A 94 9.50 -17.62 12.63
C PRO A 94 8.97 -17.11 11.28
N GLY A 95 9.88 -16.69 10.38
CA GLY A 95 9.50 -16.21 9.05
C GLY A 95 8.71 -17.22 8.20
N MET A 96 8.85 -18.52 8.45
CA MET A 96 8.02 -19.54 7.76
C MET A 96 6.56 -19.51 8.18
N TYR A 97 6.25 -19.03 9.40
CA TYR A 97 4.89 -19.04 9.96
C TYR A 97 4.21 -17.68 9.86
N ILE A 98 4.95 -16.60 10.10
CA ILE A 98 4.43 -15.21 10.14
C ILE A 98 4.97 -14.32 9.00
N GLY A 99 5.66 -14.91 8.02
CA GLY A 99 6.24 -14.24 6.85
C GLY A 99 7.52 -13.45 7.12
N SER A 100 7.55 -12.63 8.17
CA SER A 100 8.72 -11.84 8.55
C SER A 100 8.87 -11.70 10.07
N THR A 101 10.04 -11.30 10.55
CA THR A 101 10.25 -10.89 11.96
C THR A 101 10.32 -9.37 12.11
N GLY A 102 9.92 -8.63 11.07
CA GLY A 102 9.83 -7.17 11.06
C GLY A 102 8.47 -6.67 11.52
N PRO A 103 8.14 -5.39 11.27
CA PRO A 103 6.87 -4.80 11.69
C PRO A 103 5.66 -5.57 11.15
N ASP A 104 5.69 -6.04 9.91
CA ASP A 104 4.56 -6.77 9.33
C ASP A 104 4.29 -8.10 10.05
N GLY A 105 5.34 -8.83 10.42
CA GLY A 105 5.23 -10.05 11.22
C GLY A 105 4.74 -9.81 12.64
N LEU A 106 5.15 -8.67 13.25
CA LEU A 106 4.64 -8.25 14.57
C LEU A 106 3.12 -8.07 14.54
N HIS A 107 2.61 -7.32 13.56
CA HIS A 107 1.17 -7.10 13.41
C HIS A 107 0.43 -8.39 13.02
N HIS A 108 1.10 -9.31 12.34
CA HIS A 108 0.52 -10.60 11.99
C HIS A 108 0.13 -11.43 13.23
N LEU A 109 0.88 -11.32 14.34
CA LEU A 109 0.47 -11.94 15.61
C LEU A 109 -0.90 -11.45 16.09
N VAL A 110 -1.14 -10.14 15.94
CA VAL A 110 -2.42 -9.51 16.28
C VAL A 110 -3.52 -10.01 15.36
N TYR A 111 -3.24 -10.10 14.06
CA TYR A 111 -4.19 -10.59 13.07
C TYR A 111 -4.62 -12.04 13.33
N GLU A 112 -3.71 -12.92 13.74
CA GLU A 112 -4.07 -14.32 14.06
C GLU A 112 -5.02 -14.44 15.25
N VAL A 113 -4.88 -13.61 16.28
CA VAL A 113 -5.81 -13.59 17.41
C VAL A 113 -7.14 -12.94 17.03
N LEU A 114 -7.09 -11.85 16.26
CA LEU A 114 -8.25 -11.12 15.77
C LEU A 114 -9.11 -11.99 14.84
N ASP A 115 -8.48 -12.67 13.87
CA ASP A 115 -9.17 -13.52 12.89
C ASP A 115 -9.92 -14.66 13.59
N ASN A 116 -9.38 -15.22 14.68
CA ASN A 116 -10.10 -16.20 15.50
C ASN A 116 -11.35 -15.61 16.18
N SER A 117 -11.27 -14.35 16.64
CA SER A 117 -12.41 -13.62 17.23
C SER A 117 -13.46 -13.28 16.18
N VAL A 118 -13.03 -12.92 14.97
CA VAL A 118 -13.90 -12.66 13.81
C VAL A 118 -14.57 -13.94 13.32
N ASP A 119 -13.90 -15.08 13.36
CA ASP A 119 -14.50 -16.38 13.02
C ASP A 119 -15.67 -16.74 13.98
N GLU A 120 -15.61 -16.34 15.25
CA GLU A 120 -16.77 -16.44 16.17
C GLU A 120 -17.91 -15.51 15.78
N ALA A 121 -17.61 -14.31 15.27
CA ALA A 121 -18.62 -13.38 14.75
C ALA A 121 -19.28 -13.91 13.48
N LEU A 122 -18.49 -14.45 12.54
CA LEU A 122 -18.99 -15.10 11.32
C LEU A 122 -19.88 -16.31 11.62
N ALA A 123 -19.60 -17.04 12.71
CA ALA A 123 -20.46 -18.11 13.21
C ALA A 123 -21.72 -17.60 13.92
N GLY A 124 -21.93 -16.29 14.03
CA GLY A 124 -23.09 -15.66 14.67
C GLY A 124 -23.05 -15.68 16.19
N HIS A 125 -21.86 -15.88 16.78
CA HIS A 125 -21.70 -16.03 18.22
C HIS A 125 -21.05 -14.83 18.92
N ALA A 126 -20.30 -14.01 18.19
CA ALA A 126 -19.74 -12.75 18.69
C ALA A 126 -20.40 -11.54 18.00
N SER A 127 -20.52 -10.44 18.73
CA SER A 127 -21.04 -9.15 18.28
C SER A 127 -20.09 -7.99 18.60
N ILE A 128 -19.17 -8.16 19.56
CA ILE A 128 -18.14 -7.18 19.91
C ILE A 128 -16.76 -7.83 19.92
N ILE A 129 -15.78 -7.15 19.33
CA ILE A 129 -14.38 -7.47 19.54
C ILE A 129 -13.64 -6.19 19.95
N ASN A 130 -12.95 -6.24 21.07
CA ASN A 130 -12.22 -5.12 21.64
C ASN A 130 -10.71 -5.38 21.61
N MET A 131 -9.95 -4.41 21.13
CA MET A 131 -8.49 -4.41 21.18
C MET A 131 -7.99 -3.31 22.10
N VAL A 132 -7.01 -3.66 22.94
CA VAL A 132 -6.30 -2.69 23.77
C VAL A 132 -4.80 -2.85 23.56
N LEU A 133 -4.15 -1.77 23.15
CA LEU A 133 -2.70 -1.67 23.14
C LEU A 133 -2.24 -1.13 24.48
N HIS A 134 -1.40 -1.91 25.15
CA HIS A 134 -0.95 -1.65 26.50
C HIS A 134 0.53 -1.31 26.53
N ASP A 135 0.85 -0.60 27.59
CA ASP A 135 2.18 -0.48 28.14
C ASP A 135 2.26 -1.42 29.36
N CYS A 136 2.97 -2.55 29.28
CA CYS A 136 3.11 -3.53 30.37
C CYS A 136 4.59 -3.96 30.48
N ASP A 137 5.31 -3.89 31.60
CA ASP A 137 5.01 -3.68 33.03
C ASP A 137 6.13 -2.82 33.68
N ASP A 138 5.88 -2.39 34.93
CA ASP A 138 6.74 -1.79 35.96
C ASP A 138 7.25 -0.34 35.77
N GLU A 139 7.10 0.47 36.83
CA GLU A 139 7.48 1.89 36.89
C GLU A 139 8.99 2.12 36.74
N GLU A 140 9.82 1.08 36.85
CA GLU A 140 11.28 1.19 36.99
C GLU A 140 12.10 1.13 35.68
N ASP A 141 11.57 0.65 34.54
CA ASP A 141 12.37 0.56 33.29
C ASP A 141 11.60 0.98 32.01
N PRO A 142 11.74 2.25 31.57
CA PRO A 142 11.05 2.82 30.41
C PRO A 142 11.36 2.17 29.03
N LYS A 143 12.28 1.20 28.94
CA LYS A 143 12.76 0.62 27.67
C LYS A 143 12.11 -0.72 27.26
N LYS A 144 11.02 -1.18 27.92
CA LYS A 144 10.48 -2.58 27.80
C LYS A 144 8.98 -2.73 27.44
N ARG A 145 8.40 -1.83 26.65
CA ARG A 145 6.96 -1.53 26.55
C ARG A 145 6.28 -1.96 25.22
N ASN A 146 5.51 -3.06 25.15
CA ASN A 146 4.72 -3.45 23.93
C ASN A 146 3.78 -4.68 24.13
N CYS A 147 2.54 -4.55 24.64
CA CYS A 147 1.59 -5.68 24.67
C CYS A 147 0.25 -5.36 24.00
N CYS A 148 -0.45 -6.41 23.57
CA CYS A 148 -1.76 -6.33 22.93
C CYS A 148 -2.75 -7.27 23.63
N THR A 149 -3.96 -6.78 23.87
CA THR A 149 -5.10 -7.57 24.35
C THR A 149 -6.20 -7.55 23.30
N ILE A 150 -6.76 -8.71 22.98
CA ILE A 150 -7.98 -8.87 22.20
C ILE A 150 -9.02 -9.60 23.05
N ASP A 151 -10.22 -9.05 23.12
CA ASP A 151 -11.37 -9.58 23.89
C ASP A 151 -12.59 -9.70 22.98
N ASP A 152 -13.20 -10.88 22.95
CA ASP A 152 -14.44 -11.16 22.23
C ASP A 152 -15.58 -11.55 23.18
N ASP A 153 -16.82 -11.44 22.70
CA ASP A 153 -18.04 -11.91 23.39
C ASP A 153 -18.62 -13.21 22.78
N GLY A 154 -17.77 -14.00 22.14
CA GLY A 154 -18.11 -15.27 21.50
C GLY A 154 -18.38 -16.42 22.47
N ARG A 155 -18.23 -17.67 21.99
CA ARG A 155 -18.48 -18.85 22.83
C ARG A 155 -17.39 -19.14 23.87
N GLY A 156 -16.20 -18.56 23.72
CA GLY A 156 -15.01 -18.90 24.49
C GLY A 156 -14.28 -20.14 23.97
N ILE A 157 -12.95 -20.22 24.06
CA ILE A 157 -12.19 -21.44 23.69
C ILE A 157 -12.56 -22.62 24.63
N PRO A 158 -12.79 -23.86 24.14
CA PRO A 158 -13.09 -25.00 25.01
C PRO A 158 -12.01 -25.25 26.08
N THR A 159 -12.43 -25.56 27.30
CA THR A 159 -11.56 -25.72 28.48
C THR A 159 -11.58 -27.14 29.06
N ASP A 160 -12.48 -27.97 28.57
CA ASP A 160 -12.62 -29.39 28.87
C ASP A 160 -11.40 -30.21 28.41
N LEU A 161 -11.22 -31.40 28.98
CA LEU A 161 -10.11 -32.28 28.63
C LEU A 161 -10.27 -32.78 27.19
N HIS A 162 -9.26 -32.54 26.36
CA HIS A 162 -9.26 -33.00 24.98
C HIS A 162 -9.06 -34.53 24.92
N PRO A 163 -9.86 -35.27 24.13
CA PRO A 163 -9.91 -36.74 24.18
C PRO A 163 -8.58 -37.42 23.84
N THR A 164 -7.75 -36.81 22.98
CA THR A 164 -6.48 -37.41 22.52
C THR A 164 -5.30 -36.97 23.36
N THR A 165 -5.15 -35.66 23.59
CA THR A 165 -3.99 -35.08 24.30
C THR A 165 -4.10 -35.20 25.81
N LYS A 166 -5.30 -35.47 26.35
CA LYS A 166 -5.58 -35.64 27.78
C LYS A 166 -5.27 -34.44 28.67
N ILE A 167 -4.95 -33.30 28.07
CA ILE A 167 -4.83 -31.98 28.71
C ILE A 167 -6.02 -31.12 28.30
N SER A 168 -6.17 -29.93 28.87
CA SER A 168 -7.28 -29.04 28.49
C SER A 168 -7.23 -28.70 27.00
N ALA A 169 -8.41 -28.55 26.38
CA ALA A 169 -8.51 -28.15 24.98
C ALA A 169 -7.85 -26.77 24.74
N LEU A 170 -7.96 -25.85 25.71
CA LEU A 170 -7.24 -24.58 25.72
C LEU A 170 -5.72 -24.79 25.62
N GLU A 171 -5.12 -25.56 26.52
CA GLU A 171 -3.69 -25.86 26.47
C GLU A 171 -3.30 -26.54 25.16
N THR A 172 -4.13 -27.44 24.66
CA THR A 172 -3.90 -28.16 23.40
C THR A 172 -3.79 -27.20 22.21
N VAL A 173 -4.74 -26.28 22.02
CA VAL A 173 -4.70 -25.34 20.87
C VAL A 173 -3.56 -24.31 20.97
N LEU A 174 -3.03 -24.08 22.16
CA LEU A 174 -1.94 -23.13 22.40
C LEU A 174 -0.55 -23.78 22.36
N THR A 175 -0.44 -25.11 22.50
CA THR A 175 0.86 -25.81 22.60
C THR A 175 1.11 -26.84 21.49
N VAL A 176 0.08 -27.26 20.77
CA VAL A 176 0.17 -28.24 19.69
C VAL A 176 -0.11 -27.56 18.34
N LEU A 177 0.84 -27.66 17.41
CA LEU A 177 0.63 -27.20 16.04
C LEU A 177 -0.45 -28.05 15.36
N HIS A 178 -1.28 -27.43 14.52
CA HIS A 178 -2.38 -28.08 13.82
C HIS A 178 -3.47 -28.64 14.75
N ALA A 179 -3.67 -28.01 15.91
CA ALA A 179 -4.74 -28.33 16.83
C ALA A 179 -5.79 -27.21 16.84
N GLY A 180 -7.03 -27.54 16.50
CA GLY A 180 -8.14 -26.59 16.46
C GLY A 180 -9.43 -27.22 15.99
N GLY A 181 -10.57 -26.57 16.25
CA GLY A 181 -11.89 -27.05 15.83
C GLY A 181 -12.25 -26.77 14.37
N LYS A 182 -11.27 -26.44 13.52
CA LYS A 182 -11.47 -25.86 12.17
C LYS A 182 -11.14 -26.84 11.02
N PHE A 183 -11.00 -28.14 11.30
CA PHE A 183 -10.48 -29.13 10.35
C PHE A 183 -11.49 -30.14 9.78
N ASP A 184 -12.73 -30.25 10.30
CA ASP A 184 -13.68 -31.30 9.89
C ASP A 184 -15.10 -30.76 9.67
N ASN A 185 -15.36 -30.10 8.54
CA ASN A 185 -16.66 -29.49 8.25
C ASN A 185 -17.72 -30.45 7.65
N ALA A 186 -17.39 -31.71 7.37
CA ALA A 186 -18.25 -32.54 6.53
C ALA A 186 -19.04 -33.68 7.22
N GLN A 187 -18.69 -34.16 8.42
CA GLN A 187 -19.33 -35.38 8.97
C GLN A 187 -19.63 -35.39 10.48
N GLN A 188 -19.05 -34.53 11.32
CA GLN A 188 -19.33 -34.51 12.77
C GLN A 188 -19.26 -33.10 13.36
N GLY A 189 -20.40 -32.38 13.39
CA GLY A 189 -20.64 -31.28 14.34
C GLY A 189 -19.52 -30.23 14.54
N SER A 190 -18.80 -29.85 13.47
CA SER A 190 -17.76 -28.81 13.55
C SER A 190 -18.32 -27.49 14.10
N GLY A 191 -17.48 -26.80 14.89
CA GLY A 191 -17.83 -25.54 15.54
C GLY A 191 -17.94 -24.34 14.60
N TYR A 192 -17.53 -24.46 13.32
CA TYR A 192 -17.52 -23.38 12.33
C TYR A 192 -17.98 -23.86 10.95
N LYS A 193 -18.94 -23.17 10.31
CA LYS A 193 -19.39 -23.46 8.94
C LYS A 193 -18.44 -22.88 7.87
N VAL A 194 -17.87 -21.71 8.18
CA VAL A 194 -16.91 -20.94 7.37
C VAL A 194 -15.92 -20.28 8.33
N SER A 195 -14.62 -20.32 8.02
CA SER A 195 -13.58 -19.68 8.85
C SER A 195 -12.35 -19.32 8.03
N GLY A 196 -11.68 -18.21 8.35
CA GLY A 196 -10.40 -17.84 7.71
C GLY A 196 -9.19 -18.63 8.25
N GLY A 197 -9.28 -19.13 9.49
CA GLY A 197 -8.22 -19.91 10.13
C GLY A 197 -8.26 -21.40 9.80
N LEU A 198 -7.50 -21.87 8.81
CA LEU A 198 -7.62 -23.27 8.35
C LEU A 198 -6.52 -24.21 8.84
N HIS A 199 -5.41 -23.65 9.29
CA HIS A 199 -4.22 -24.46 9.55
C HIS A 199 -4.12 -24.95 11.00
N GLY A 200 -4.94 -24.39 11.92
CA GLY A 200 -4.86 -24.67 13.37
C GLY A 200 -3.50 -24.37 13.99
N VAL A 201 -2.77 -23.40 13.44
CA VAL A 201 -1.42 -23.01 13.88
C VAL A 201 -1.40 -21.60 14.49
N GLY A 202 -2.36 -20.74 14.15
CA GLY A 202 -2.36 -19.31 14.46
C GLY A 202 -2.04 -18.95 15.91
N ILE A 203 -2.94 -19.30 16.84
CA ILE A 203 -2.77 -18.93 18.26
C ILE A 203 -1.56 -19.61 18.93
N SER A 204 -1.20 -20.81 18.49
CA SER A 204 0.02 -21.50 18.96
C SER A 204 1.31 -20.81 18.50
N VAL A 205 1.32 -20.19 17.32
CA VAL A 205 2.43 -19.36 16.83
C VAL A 205 2.52 -18.06 17.64
N VAL A 206 1.39 -17.44 17.95
CA VAL A 206 1.35 -16.27 18.84
C VAL A 206 1.96 -16.63 20.20
N ASN A 207 1.60 -17.79 20.76
CA ASN A 207 2.19 -18.30 21.99
C ASN A 207 3.70 -18.54 21.87
N ALA A 208 4.13 -19.22 20.82
CA ALA A 208 5.52 -19.53 20.56
C ALA A 208 6.39 -18.25 20.46
N LEU A 209 5.88 -17.21 19.81
CA LEU A 209 6.62 -15.99 19.48
C LEU A 209 6.40 -14.84 20.47
N SER A 210 5.76 -15.11 21.61
CA SER A 210 5.54 -14.14 22.69
C SER A 210 6.43 -14.45 23.90
N GLU A 211 6.85 -13.43 24.64
CA GLU A 211 7.44 -13.60 25.98
C GLU A 211 6.43 -14.25 26.90
N PHE A 212 5.20 -13.74 26.90
CA PHE A 212 4.08 -14.34 27.59
C PHE A 212 2.78 -14.22 26.79
N VAL A 213 1.87 -15.18 27.02
CA VAL A 213 0.46 -15.12 26.63
C VAL A 213 -0.38 -15.49 27.83
N THR A 214 -1.40 -14.68 28.12
CA THR A 214 -2.43 -14.95 29.12
C THR A 214 -3.76 -15.08 28.41
N VAL A 215 -4.47 -16.18 28.63
CA VAL A 215 -5.80 -16.42 28.06
C VAL A 215 -6.80 -16.57 29.18
N ASN A 216 -7.84 -15.73 29.17
CA ASN A 216 -9.01 -15.84 30.04
C ASN A 216 -10.20 -16.31 29.19
N VAL A 217 -10.93 -17.29 29.69
CA VAL A 217 -12.08 -17.88 29.01
C VAL A 217 -13.29 -17.81 29.93
N ASP A 218 -14.36 -17.20 29.45
CA ASP A 218 -15.67 -17.22 30.08
C ASP A 218 -16.60 -18.14 29.25
N ARG A 219 -17.13 -19.21 29.86
CA ARG A 219 -18.05 -20.17 29.19
C ARG A 219 -19.29 -20.43 30.03
N LYS A 220 -20.45 -20.53 29.40
CA LYS A 220 -21.69 -20.91 30.09
C LYS A 220 -21.73 -22.41 30.36
N VAL A 221 -22.05 -22.79 31.59
CA VAL A 221 -22.21 -24.20 32.01
C VAL A 221 -23.66 -24.62 31.85
N GLY A 222 -24.09 -24.87 30.61
CA GLY A 222 -25.44 -25.35 30.29
C GLY A 222 -26.12 -24.59 29.14
N LYS A 223 -27.39 -24.90 28.86
CA LYS A 223 -28.15 -24.35 27.72
C LYS A 223 -29.11 -23.21 28.11
N LYS A 224 -29.38 -22.96 29.39
CA LYS A 224 -30.33 -21.95 29.86
C LYS A 224 -29.64 -20.62 30.12
N LYS A 225 -30.36 -19.51 29.95
CA LYS A 225 -29.84 -18.14 30.24
C LYS A 225 -29.46 -17.91 31.71
N SER A 226 -29.95 -18.73 32.63
CA SER A 226 -29.69 -18.67 34.08
C SER A 226 -28.46 -19.46 34.52
N ASP A 227 -27.83 -20.20 33.61
CA ASP A 227 -26.74 -21.13 33.96
C ASP A 227 -25.46 -20.35 34.30
N PRO A 228 -24.66 -20.82 35.27
CA PRO A 228 -23.47 -20.12 35.74
C PRO A 228 -22.40 -20.05 34.64
N THR A 229 -21.63 -18.96 34.63
CA THR A 229 -20.46 -18.80 33.76
C THR A 229 -19.23 -19.35 34.49
N GLU A 230 -18.62 -20.39 33.93
CA GLU A 230 -17.29 -20.87 34.32
C GLU A 230 -16.24 -19.93 33.75
N ARG A 231 -15.29 -19.53 34.60
CA ARG A 231 -14.24 -18.59 34.25
C ARG A 231 -12.89 -19.22 34.51
N LYS A 232 -12.07 -19.36 33.46
CA LYS A 232 -10.76 -19.99 33.55
C LYS A 232 -9.66 -19.11 33.00
N MET A 233 -8.47 -19.25 33.56
CA MET A 233 -7.27 -18.54 33.12
C MET A 233 -6.09 -19.50 32.97
N MET A 234 -5.29 -19.27 31.94
CA MET A 234 -4.04 -19.97 31.74
C MET A 234 -2.97 -19.00 31.21
N ARG A 235 -1.75 -19.15 31.71
CA ARG A 235 -0.59 -18.34 31.31
C ARG A 235 0.50 -19.24 30.71
N PHE A 236 1.12 -18.72 29.65
CA PHE A 236 2.21 -19.34 28.93
C PHE A 236 3.37 -18.37 28.81
N GLU A 237 4.59 -18.88 28.77
CA GLU A 237 5.81 -18.12 28.52
C GLU A 237 6.62 -18.81 27.43
N ARG A 238 6.91 -18.08 26.35
CA ARG A 238 7.67 -18.58 25.19
C ARG A 238 7.16 -19.92 24.63
N GLY A 239 5.83 -20.10 24.62
CA GLY A 239 5.18 -21.32 24.14
C GLY A 239 4.98 -22.42 25.20
N VAL A 240 5.45 -22.23 26.43
CA VAL A 240 5.40 -23.24 27.50
C VAL A 240 4.36 -22.84 28.56
N PRO A 241 3.47 -23.73 29.02
CA PRO A 241 2.53 -23.42 30.09
C PRO A 241 3.26 -23.17 31.42
N VAL A 242 2.92 -22.07 32.11
CA VAL A 242 3.51 -21.69 33.41
C VAL A 242 2.87 -22.46 34.57
N GLY A 243 1.67 -23.00 34.37
CA GLY A 243 0.93 -23.82 35.33
C GLY A 243 -0.29 -24.47 34.70
N THR A 244 -1.06 -25.20 35.49
CA THR A 244 -2.33 -25.79 35.05
C THR A 244 -3.43 -24.73 34.92
N LEU A 245 -4.48 -25.05 34.18
CA LEU A 245 -5.68 -24.23 34.05
C LEU A 245 -6.27 -23.89 35.42
N GLN A 246 -6.54 -22.60 35.67
CA GLN A 246 -7.00 -22.08 36.96
C GLN A 246 -8.44 -21.57 36.86
N ASP A 247 -9.26 -21.81 37.89
CA ASP A 247 -10.56 -21.17 38.05
C ASP A 247 -10.38 -19.75 38.62
N VAL A 248 -11.10 -18.76 38.07
CA VAL A 248 -10.93 -17.35 38.46
C VAL A 248 -12.24 -16.73 38.93
N ASP A 249 -12.27 -16.30 40.19
CA ASP A 249 -13.36 -15.48 40.74
C ASP A 249 -13.11 -14.00 40.42
N PHE A 250 -13.62 -13.52 39.28
CA PHE A 250 -13.62 -12.07 39.04
C PHE A 250 -14.72 -11.40 39.86
N ASP A 251 -14.33 -10.48 40.73
CA ASP A 251 -15.23 -9.63 41.49
C ASP A 251 -16.16 -8.85 40.54
N ASN A 252 -17.49 -9.03 40.70
CA ASN A 252 -18.53 -8.55 39.77
C ASN A 252 -18.58 -7.02 39.59
N LYS A 253 -17.73 -6.26 40.29
CA LYS A 253 -17.58 -4.81 40.15
C LYS A 253 -16.66 -4.40 39.00
N ALA A 254 -15.60 -5.17 38.70
CA ALA A 254 -14.63 -4.81 37.66
C ALA A 254 -15.20 -4.95 36.23
N SER A 255 -16.14 -5.88 36.01
CA SER A 255 -16.82 -6.04 34.72
C SER A 255 -17.88 -4.97 34.45
N LYS A 256 -18.47 -4.36 35.51
CA LYS A 256 -19.47 -3.29 35.38
C LYS A 256 -18.86 -1.92 35.06
N ASN A 257 -17.61 -1.70 35.45
CA ASN A 257 -16.94 -0.39 35.34
C ASN A 257 -15.90 -0.33 34.20
N ARG A 258 -15.90 -1.29 33.26
CA ARG A 258 -14.89 -1.43 32.18
C ARG A 258 -14.75 -0.18 31.30
N TRP A 259 -15.81 0.61 31.20
CA TRP A 259 -15.88 1.80 30.34
C TRP A 259 -16.19 3.09 31.14
N ASP A 260 -16.11 3.05 32.47
CA ASP A 260 -16.33 4.24 33.30
C ASP A 260 -15.20 5.25 33.08
N GLY A 261 -15.56 6.50 32.73
CA GLY A 261 -14.60 7.57 32.45
C GLY A 261 -13.92 7.49 31.08
N VAL A 262 -14.33 6.55 30.21
CA VAL A 262 -13.84 6.42 28.83
C VAL A 262 -14.56 7.41 27.91
N VAL A 263 -13.81 8.01 26.97
CA VAL A 263 -14.35 8.87 25.91
C VAL A 263 -14.40 8.09 24.61
N PHE A 264 -15.60 7.94 24.02
CA PHE A 264 -15.76 7.26 22.74
C PHE A 264 -15.56 8.24 21.57
N GLN A 265 -14.80 7.80 20.57
CA GLN A 265 -14.55 8.56 19.35
C GLN A 265 -14.83 7.70 18.11
N THR A 266 -15.24 8.34 17.01
CA THR A 266 -15.32 7.72 15.69
C THR A 266 -14.21 8.25 14.78
N LYS A 267 -13.75 7.43 13.84
CA LYS A 267 -12.69 7.80 12.89
C LYS A 267 -12.97 9.07 12.08
N ASP A 268 -14.25 9.38 11.83
CA ASP A 268 -14.68 10.55 11.05
C ASP A 268 -14.70 11.86 11.84
N SER A 269 -14.67 11.80 13.16
CA SER A 269 -14.69 12.99 14.04
C SER A 269 -13.30 13.62 14.17
N LYS A 270 -12.86 14.36 13.15
CA LYS A 270 -11.73 15.30 13.29
C LYS A 270 -12.26 16.70 13.67
N GLY A 271 -12.23 16.98 14.98
CA GLY A 271 -12.10 18.34 15.51
C GLY A 271 -13.39 19.18 15.55
N ALA A 272 -14.31 18.86 16.46
CA ALA A 272 -15.21 19.88 16.96
C ALA A 272 -14.43 20.83 17.89
N SER A 273 -14.30 22.09 17.51
CA SER A 273 -14.00 23.17 18.44
C SER A 273 -15.17 23.31 19.40
N LEU A 274 -14.99 22.89 20.65
CA LEU A 274 -15.87 23.36 21.72
C LEU A 274 -15.67 24.88 21.83
N GLY A 275 -16.78 25.61 21.68
CA GLY A 275 -16.84 27.04 21.81
C GLY A 275 -16.42 27.48 23.20
N ASP A 276 -15.80 28.66 23.23
CA ASP A 276 -15.50 29.46 24.40
C ASP A 276 -16.84 29.88 25.03
N ASP A 277 -17.28 29.15 26.07
CA ASP A 277 -18.38 29.60 26.91
C ASP A 277 -17.81 30.64 27.89
N GLY A 278 -17.93 31.90 27.48
CA GLY A 278 -17.68 33.05 28.32
C GLY A 278 -18.60 33.04 29.53
N ASP A 279 -18.02 33.45 30.66
CA ASP A 279 -18.69 33.82 31.90
C ASP A 279 -19.90 34.72 31.61
N ASP A 280 -21.10 34.25 31.97
CA ASP A 280 -22.25 35.12 32.23
C ASP A 280 -22.90 34.70 33.55
N ASP A 281 -22.51 35.44 34.59
CA ASP A 281 -23.22 35.59 35.85
C ASP A 281 -24.66 36.09 35.61
N ALA A 282 -25.67 35.30 35.97
CA ALA A 282 -27.00 35.84 36.29
C ALA A 282 -27.86 34.85 37.09
N ASP A 283 -27.76 35.02 38.40
CA ASP A 283 -28.85 35.12 39.37
C ASP A 283 -29.93 34.03 39.48
N SER A 284 -29.91 33.45 40.67
CA SER A 284 -30.96 32.68 41.30
C SER A 284 -32.30 33.43 41.39
N SER A 285 -33.42 32.78 41.05
CA SER A 285 -34.58 32.70 41.97
C SER A 285 -35.80 31.97 41.40
N SER A 286 -36.24 30.98 42.19
CA SER A 286 -37.64 30.75 42.62
C SER A 286 -38.64 29.98 41.72
N LYS A 287 -39.02 28.83 42.29
CA LYS A 287 -40.41 28.37 42.58
C LYS A 287 -41.40 28.15 41.43
N GLY A 288 -41.75 26.87 41.24
CA GLY A 288 -43.08 26.40 41.69
C GLY A 288 -44.16 26.07 40.64
N LYS A 289 -44.39 24.75 40.48
CA LYS A 289 -45.68 24.02 40.39
C LYS A 289 -46.67 24.24 39.21
N ALA A 290 -46.89 23.11 38.51
CA ALA A 290 -48.17 22.40 38.26
C ALA A 290 -49.11 22.76 37.07
N ALA A 291 -49.07 21.87 36.06
CA ALA A 291 -50.16 21.05 35.47
C ALA A 291 -51.38 21.61 34.68
N LYS A 292 -51.42 21.19 33.38
CA LYS A 292 -52.56 20.76 32.49
C LYS A 292 -53.52 21.84 31.90
N PRO A 293 -54.27 21.58 30.78
CA PRO A 293 -54.24 20.48 29.78
C PRO A 293 -54.31 20.91 28.27
N LYS A 294 -54.17 19.90 27.41
CA LYS A 294 -54.35 19.80 25.94
C LYS A 294 -55.32 20.79 25.24
N THR A 295 -54.88 21.35 24.12
CA THR A 295 -55.68 21.46 22.87
C THR A 295 -54.81 21.24 21.62
N LYS A 296 -55.35 20.47 20.67
CA LYS A 296 -54.75 20.10 19.39
C LYS A 296 -54.81 21.29 18.43
N ALA A 297 -53.70 21.60 17.75
CA ALA A 297 -53.72 22.21 16.43
C ALA A 297 -52.46 21.78 15.67
N ALA A 298 -52.68 21.05 14.57
CA ALA A 298 -51.64 20.63 13.65
C ALA A 298 -51.01 21.85 12.97
N SER A 299 -49.68 21.98 13.05
CA SER A 299 -48.94 22.88 12.17
C SER A 299 -47.67 22.19 11.65
N LYS A 300 -47.44 22.43 10.37
CA LYS A 300 -46.41 21.85 9.50
C LYS A 300 -45.02 21.92 10.14
N LYS A 301 -44.35 20.76 10.30
CA LYS A 301 -42.90 20.73 10.48
C LYS A 301 -42.24 21.21 9.18
N LYS A 302 -41.67 22.41 9.25
CA LYS A 302 -40.58 22.83 8.37
C LYS A 302 -39.35 22.03 8.80
N ASP A 303 -38.68 21.42 7.83
CA ASP A 303 -37.40 20.74 7.98
C ASP A 303 -36.36 21.71 8.52
N SER A 304 -35.94 21.51 9.78
CA SER A 304 -34.70 22.07 10.31
C SER A 304 -33.61 21.03 10.13
N VAL A 305 -32.54 21.43 9.45
CA VAL A 305 -31.30 20.67 9.27
C VAL A 305 -30.83 20.13 10.64
N PHE A 306 -30.72 18.80 10.73
CA PHE A 306 -30.29 18.08 11.94
C PHE A 306 -28.76 17.96 11.95
N ASP A 307 -28.13 18.23 13.10
CA ASP A 307 -26.70 17.94 13.33
C ASP A 307 -26.48 16.42 13.37
N ASN A 308 -25.93 15.87 12.28
CA ASN A 308 -25.78 14.42 12.07
C ASN A 308 -24.62 13.78 12.87
N GLU A 309 -23.58 14.53 13.24
CA GLU A 309 -22.37 13.94 13.84
C GLU A 309 -22.55 13.54 15.32
N THR A 310 -23.12 14.42 16.14
CA THR A 310 -23.37 14.17 17.58
C THR A 310 -24.31 12.99 17.79
N THR A 311 -25.38 12.92 16.98
CA THR A 311 -26.37 11.84 17.01
C THR A 311 -25.77 10.48 16.66
N THR A 312 -24.80 10.45 15.73
CA THR A 312 -24.12 9.22 15.30
C THR A 312 -23.15 8.69 16.37
N LEU A 313 -22.43 9.58 17.04
CA LEU A 313 -21.55 9.25 18.16
C LEU A 313 -22.32 8.70 19.36
N GLU A 314 -23.43 9.35 19.74
CA GLU A 314 -24.31 8.87 20.80
C GLU A 314 -24.90 7.49 20.48
N TYR A 315 -25.34 7.27 19.23
CA TYR A 315 -25.83 5.97 18.78
C TYR A 315 -24.76 4.87 18.92
N LYS A 316 -23.53 5.11 18.44
CA LYS A 316 -22.42 4.14 18.52
C LYS A 316 -22.00 3.87 19.97
N SER A 317 -21.97 4.89 20.82
CA SER A 317 -21.71 4.74 22.26
C SER A 317 -22.79 3.87 22.93
N ASN A 318 -24.07 4.13 22.63
CA ASN A 318 -25.19 3.34 23.14
C ASN A 318 -25.14 1.89 22.64
N LEU A 319 -24.70 1.64 21.40
CA LEU A 319 -24.47 0.27 20.90
C LEU A 319 -23.43 -0.45 21.75
N VAL A 320 -22.26 0.16 21.98
CA VAL A 320 -21.20 -0.43 22.80
C VAL A 320 -21.71 -0.73 24.21
N GLN A 321 -22.41 0.20 24.86
CA GLN A 321 -23.00 -0.04 26.19
C GLN A 321 -24.02 -1.18 26.17
N THR A 322 -24.90 -1.20 25.16
CA THR A 322 -25.93 -2.23 24.99
C THR A 322 -25.32 -3.61 24.81
N PHE A 323 -24.31 -3.75 23.95
CA PHE A 323 -23.67 -5.03 23.69
C PHE A 323 -22.71 -5.44 24.82
N SER A 324 -21.98 -4.50 25.44
CA SER A 324 -21.09 -4.76 26.59
C SER A 324 -21.85 -5.35 27.79
N SER A 325 -23.09 -4.90 28.03
CA SER A 325 -23.94 -5.45 29.09
C SER A 325 -24.36 -6.92 28.89
N LYS A 326 -24.14 -7.48 27.68
CA LYS A 326 -24.52 -8.85 27.31
C LYS A 326 -23.39 -9.88 27.43
N ARG A 327 -22.14 -9.48 27.74
CA ARG A 327 -20.98 -10.40 27.79
C ARG A 327 -21.15 -11.42 28.91
N ALA A 328 -21.58 -12.62 28.54
CA ALA A 328 -21.80 -13.76 29.44
C ALA A 328 -20.87 -14.95 29.14
N ALA A 329 -20.22 -14.94 27.98
CA ALA A 329 -19.18 -15.85 27.51
C ALA A 329 -18.21 -15.05 26.59
N GLY A 330 -17.03 -15.60 26.32
CA GLY A 330 -16.03 -14.98 25.43
C GLY A 330 -14.61 -15.40 25.77
N THR A 331 -13.65 -14.95 24.96
CA THR A 331 -12.22 -15.14 25.21
C THR A 331 -11.50 -13.80 25.30
N THR A 332 -10.58 -13.67 26.25
CA THR A 332 -9.62 -12.57 26.31
C THR A 332 -8.22 -13.12 26.16
N VAL A 333 -7.48 -12.68 25.15
CA VAL A 333 -6.09 -13.05 24.91
C VAL A 333 -5.20 -11.82 25.05
N THR A 334 -4.28 -11.84 26.01
CA THR A 334 -3.27 -10.80 26.20
C THR A 334 -1.89 -11.39 25.93
N PHE A 335 -1.09 -10.76 25.07
CA PHE A 335 0.25 -11.25 24.75
C PHE A 335 1.28 -10.12 24.59
N LYS A 336 2.53 -10.46 24.91
CA LYS A 336 3.71 -9.61 24.72
C LYS A 336 4.66 -10.27 23.73
N PRO A 337 4.89 -9.71 22.53
CA PRO A 337 5.81 -10.26 21.55
C PRO A 337 7.24 -10.39 22.08
N ASP A 338 7.92 -11.45 21.69
CA ASP A 338 9.28 -11.74 22.14
C ASP A 338 10.33 -10.87 21.43
N ILE A 339 10.95 -9.95 22.17
CA ILE A 339 11.97 -9.03 21.64
C ILE A 339 13.23 -9.77 21.12
N THR A 340 13.42 -11.03 21.50
CA THR A 340 14.52 -11.85 20.96
C THR A 340 14.25 -12.28 19.52
N VAL A 341 12.97 -12.37 19.13
CA VAL A 341 12.50 -12.72 17.79
C VAL A 341 12.30 -11.47 16.95
N PHE A 342 11.60 -10.47 17.48
CA PHE A 342 11.27 -9.23 16.78
C PHE A 342 12.29 -8.14 17.08
N LYS A 343 13.15 -7.84 16.11
CA LYS A 343 14.22 -6.83 16.22
C LYS A 343 13.96 -5.72 15.21
N GLY A 344 14.10 -4.47 15.62
CA GLY A 344 13.99 -3.32 14.73
C GLY A 344 15.28 -3.03 13.95
N THR A 345 15.26 -1.92 13.22
CA THR A 345 16.39 -1.47 12.39
C THR A 345 17.61 -1.21 13.28
N ASN A 346 18.74 -1.85 12.95
CA ASN A 346 20.01 -1.84 13.71
C ASN A 346 20.10 -2.82 14.90
N GLY A 347 19.20 -3.82 14.98
CA GLY A 347 19.30 -4.88 16.00
C GLY A 347 18.86 -4.45 17.41
N LYS A 348 18.21 -3.28 17.54
CA LYS A 348 17.58 -2.82 18.77
C LYS A 348 16.16 -3.43 18.92
N PRO A 349 15.66 -3.64 20.14
CA PRO A 349 14.31 -4.14 20.41
C PRO A 349 13.28 -3.00 20.39
N ASP A 350 13.24 -2.18 19.33
CA ASP A 350 12.40 -0.98 19.21
C ASP A 350 11.19 -1.16 18.27
N ILE A 351 10.85 -2.39 17.89
CA ILE A 351 9.63 -2.70 17.14
C ILE A 351 8.41 -2.64 18.07
N THR A 352 7.48 -1.74 17.75
CA THR A 352 6.23 -1.52 18.50
C THR A 352 5.01 -1.70 17.60
N PHE A 353 3.84 -1.96 18.20
CA PHE A 353 2.58 -1.98 17.44
C PHE A 353 2.24 -0.58 16.90
N ASP A 354 2.02 -0.50 15.60
CA ASP A 354 1.54 0.66 14.88
C ASP A 354 0.01 0.72 14.98
N ALA A 355 -0.48 1.66 15.79
CA ALA A 355 -1.91 1.80 16.05
C ALA A 355 -2.70 2.21 14.80
N ASP A 356 -2.11 2.99 13.90
CA ASP A 356 -2.78 3.44 12.68
C ASP A 356 -2.98 2.27 11.70
N LYS A 357 -1.96 1.42 11.56
CA LYS A 357 -2.07 0.19 10.76
C LYS A 357 -3.12 -0.78 11.31
N LEU A 358 -3.13 -1.00 12.62
CA LEU A 358 -4.12 -1.85 13.28
C LEU A 358 -5.54 -1.27 13.16
N ALA A 359 -5.70 0.05 13.35
CA ALA A 359 -6.96 0.75 13.13
C ALA A 359 -7.47 0.61 11.70
N MET A 360 -6.60 0.71 10.69
CA MET A 360 -6.98 0.48 9.30
C MET A 360 -7.50 -0.93 9.05
N ARG A 361 -6.87 -1.95 9.66
CA ARG A 361 -7.33 -3.34 9.54
C ARG A 361 -8.65 -3.58 10.27
N PHE A 362 -8.84 -2.96 11.44
CA PHE A 362 -10.12 -2.99 12.17
C PHE A 362 -11.25 -2.38 11.34
N ASP A 363 -11.01 -1.20 10.78
CA ASP A 363 -11.97 -0.51 9.91
C ASP A 363 -12.37 -1.40 8.72
N GLU A 364 -11.39 -2.03 8.05
CA GLU A 364 -11.62 -2.97 6.95
C GLU A 364 -12.49 -4.17 7.38
N ILE A 365 -12.21 -4.78 8.53
CA ILE A 365 -13.02 -5.90 9.05
C ILE A 365 -14.45 -5.46 9.40
N ALA A 366 -14.63 -4.26 9.96
CA ALA A 366 -15.96 -3.72 10.25
C ALA A 366 -16.79 -3.48 8.98
N TYR A 367 -16.16 -3.11 7.86
CA TYR A 367 -16.85 -3.02 6.56
C TYR A 367 -17.25 -4.39 6.00
N LEU A 368 -16.42 -5.41 6.18
CA LEU A 368 -16.69 -6.77 5.70
C LEU A 368 -17.80 -7.47 6.50
N ASN A 369 -17.98 -7.07 7.77
CA ASN A 369 -18.94 -7.69 8.69
C ASN A 369 -19.95 -6.65 9.16
N ALA A 370 -20.97 -6.40 8.34
CA ALA A 370 -22.01 -5.43 8.65
C ALA A 370 -22.67 -5.75 10.01
N GLY A 371 -22.64 -4.77 10.92
CA GLY A 371 -23.19 -4.93 12.27
C GLY A 371 -22.21 -5.46 13.34
N LEU A 372 -21.00 -5.89 12.96
CA LEU A 372 -19.95 -6.20 13.94
C LEU A 372 -19.40 -4.90 14.55
N VAL A 373 -19.34 -4.85 15.88
CA VAL A 373 -18.79 -3.70 16.61
C VAL A 373 -17.35 -4.01 16.98
N LEU A 374 -16.40 -3.27 16.40
CA LEU A 374 -14.99 -3.38 16.78
C LEU A 374 -14.58 -2.13 17.55
N THR A 375 -13.86 -2.30 18.65
CA THR A 375 -13.32 -1.18 19.43
C THR A 375 -11.82 -1.29 19.58
N MET A 376 -11.12 -0.16 19.50
CA MET A 376 -9.68 -0.09 19.72
C MET A 376 -9.34 1.02 20.71
N GLN A 377 -8.53 0.70 21.71
CA GLN A 377 -7.97 1.64 22.68
C GLN A 377 -6.44 1.58 22.61
N ASP A 378 -5.79 2.73 22.45
CA ASP A 378 -4.33 2.83 22.62
C ASP A 378 -4.00 3.53 23.94
N LYS A 379 -3.72 2.74 24.97
CA LYS A 379 -3.38 3.28 26.30
C LYS A 379 -1.98 3.92 26.33
N ARG A 380 -1.16 3.74 25.29
CA ARG A 380 0.19 4.33 25.18
C ARG A 380 0.13 5.81 24.79
N ALA A 381 -1.00 6.29 24.27
CA ALA A 381 -1.20 7.66 23.81
C ALA A 381 -1.32 8.65 25.00
N SER A 382 -0.25 8.82 25.78
CA SER A 382 -0.19 9.79 26.88
C SER A 382 0.07 11.19 26.32
N SER A 383 -0.98 11.89 25.90
CA SER A 383 -0.90 13.33 25.61
C SER A 383 -2.21 14.00 25.97
N ILE A 384 -2.21 14.83 27.00
CA ILE A 384 -3.35 15.69 27.34
C ILE A 384 -3.41 16.78 26.25
N LYS A 385 -4.40 16.70 25.35
CA LYS A 385 -4.76 17.81 24.44
C LYS A 385 -6.21 18.19 24.75
N LYS A 386 -6.46 19.46 25.07
CA LYS A 386 -7.80 20.00 25.38
C LYS A 386 -8.53 19.29 26.55
N GLY A 387 -7.82 18.97 27.64
CA GLY A 387 -8.43 18.42 28.86
C GLY A 387 -8.88 16.95 28.80
N VAL A 388 -8.71 16.26 27.66
CA VAL A 388 -9.03 14.84 27.51
C VAL A 388 -7.73 14.02 27.52
N ASP A 389 -7.67 13.05 28.43
CA ASP A 389 -6.62 12.04 28.43
C ASP A 389 -6.85 11.06 27.27
N LYS A 390 -5.94 11.10 26.28
CA LYS A 390 -6.02 10.26 25.08
C LYS A 390 -5.91 8.77 25.37
N SER A 391 -5.30 8.37 26.49
CA SER A 391 -5.25 6.96 26.91
C SER A 391 -6.64 6.40 27.26
N ASN A 392 -7.60 7.27 27.59
CA ASN A 392 -9.00 6.94 27.87
C ASN A 392 -9.90 7.06 26.63
N VAL A 393 -9.33 7.31 25.44
CA VAL A 393 -10.10 7.40 24.20
C VAL A 393 -10.23 6.03 23.55
N VAL A 394 -11.47 5.65 23.22
CA VAL A 394 -11.79 4.40 22.53
C VAL A 394 -12.36 4.72 21.16
N THR A 395 -11.70 4.19 20.12
CA THR A 395 -12.16 4.33 18.75
C THR A 395 -13.14 3.20 18.43
N ILE A 396 -14.33 3.56 17.94
CA ILE A 396 -15.36 2.61 17.52
C ILE A 396 -15.36 2.49 15.99
N PHE A 397 -15.27 1.27 15.49
CA PHE A 397 -15.43 0.89 14.08
C PHE A 397 -16.72 0.08 13.95
N HIS A 398 -17.67 0.61 13.18
CA HIS A 398 -18.97 -0.01 12.96
C HIS A 398 -19.59 0.61 11.69
N HIS A 399 -19.87 -0.25 10.71
CA HIS A 399 -20.36 0.11 9.38
C HIS A 399 -21.60 -0.72 9.04
N ALA A 400 -22.77 -0.11 9.20
CA ALA A 400 -24.03 -0.81 8.97
C ALA A 400 -24.28 -1.07 7.47
N GLY A 401 -23.81 -0.17 6.60
CA GLY A 401 -23.88 -0.33 5.14
C GLY A 401 -22.77 -1.20 4.54
N GLY A 402 -21.89 -1.79 5.37
CA GLY A 402 -20.92 -2.80 4.97
C GLY A 402 -20.09 -2.42 3.73
N LEU A 403 -20.10 -3.30 2.71
CA LEU A 403 -19.32 -3.10 1.48
C LEU A 403 -19.70 -1.84 0.69
N ALA A 404 -20.94 -1.35 0.82
CA ALA A 404 -21.37 -0.13 0.14
C ALA A 404 -20.63 1.11 0.70
N GLU A 405 -20.61 1.25 2.03
CA GLU A 405 -19.85 2.31 2.70
C GLU A 405 -18.35 2.19 2.40
N TYR A 406 -17.84 0.96 2.28
CA TYR A 406 -16.44 0.74 1.95
C TYR A 406 -16.10 1.19 0.53
N ALA A 407 -16.95 0.87 -0.45
CA ALA A 407 -16.81 1.34 -1.82
C ALA A 407 -16.85 2.88 -1.88
N ASP A 408 -17.69 3.53 -1.06
CA ASP A 408 -17.76 4.99 -0.94
C ASP A 408 -16.47 5.58 -0.36
N LEU A 409 -15.91 4.97 0.67
CA LEU A 409 -14.62 5.36 1.24
C LEU A 409 -13.51 5.29 0.19
N LEU A 410 -13.42 4.19 -0.54
CA LEU A 410 -12.40 3.98 -1.59
C LEU A 410 -12.60 4.91 -2.80
N CYS A 411 -13.82 5.39 -3.00
CA CYS A 411 -14.18 6.33 -4.06
C CYS A 411 -14.24 7.79 -3.59
N LYS A 412 -13.79 8.11 -2.38
CA LYS A 412 -13.75 9.49 -1.87
C LYS A 412 -12.90 10.37 -2.77
N GLY A 413 -13.52 11.38 -3.39
CA GLY A 413 -12.88 12.28 -4.37
C GLY A 413 -12.89 11.78 -5.83
N LYS A 414 -13.44 10.59 -6.08
CA LYS A 414 -13.71 10.08 -7.44
C LYS A 414 -15.13 10.46 -7.87
N THR A 415 -15.32 10.78 -9.15
CA THR A 415 -16.62 11.14 -9.71
C THR A 415 -17.30 9.88 -10.22
N PRO A 416 -18.48 9.48 -9.70
CA PRO A 416 -19.16 8.27 -10.14
C PRO A 416 -19.62 8.38 -11.60
N LEU A 417 -19.54 7.28 -12.33
CA LEU A 417 -19.91 7.22 -13.76
C LEU A 417 -21.44 7.31 -13.95
N PHE A 418 -22.22 6.73 -13.04
CA PHE A 418 -23.68 6.75 -13.01
C PHE A 418 -24.21 6.99 -11.58
N GLY A 419 -25.52 7.22 -11.43
CA GLY A 419 -26.17 7.54 -10.15
C GLY A 419 -26.29 9.05 -9.84
N GLU A 420 -26.87 9.34 -8.67
CA GLU A 420 -27.06 10.68 -8.07
C GLU A 420 -25.70 11.24 -7.61
N GLY A 421 -24.94 11.76 -8.58
CA GLY A 421 -23.56 12.23 -8.37
C GLY A 421 -22.73 12.25 -9.65
N SER A 422 -23.23 11.61 -10.72
CA SER A 422 -22.64 11.71 -12.05
C SER A 422 -22.87 13.10 -12.66
N ALA A 423 -21.87 13.62 -13.39
CA ALA A 423 -21.95 14.93 -14.04
C ALA A 423 -23.13 14.97 -15.02
N GLY A 424 -24.17 15.74 -14.68
CA GLY A 424 -25.37 15.92 -15.51
C GLY A 424 -26.69 15.35 -14.96
N ALA A 425 -26.72 14.75 -13.76
CA ALA A 425 -27.96 14.23 -13.17
C ALA A 425 -28.91 15.35 -12.70
N LYS A 426 -29.82 15.80 -13.57
CA LYS A 426 -31.04 16.55 -13.20
C LYS A 426 -32.26 15.66 -13.40
N THR A 427 -32.62 14.83 -12.43
CA THR A 427 -34.02 14.35 -12.32
C THR A 427 -34.32 13.82 -10.94
N LYS A 428 -35.35 14.36 -10.29
CA LYS A 428 -36.01 13.71 -9.15
C LYS A 428 -36.65 12.41 -9.64
N ARG A 429 -36.25 11.25 -9.11
CA ARG A 429 -37.05 10.02 -9.22
C ARG A 429 -37.14 9.36 -7.84
N LYS A 430 -38.31 8.81 -7.54
CA LYS A 430 -38.56 7.98 -6.34
C LYS A 430 -37.65 6.76 -6.39
N ALA A 431 -37.10 6.36 -5.24
CA ALA A 431 -36.50 5.05 -5.04
C ALA A 431 -37.40 3.96 -5.65
N VAL A 432 -36.93 3.31 -6.70
CA VAL A 432 -37.62 2.17 -7.30
C VAL A 432 -37.02 0.93 -6.67
N LYS A 433 -37.74 0.30 -5.74
CA LYS A 433 -37.53 -1.11 -5.44
C LYS A 433 -37.69 -1.87 -6.75
N ILE A 434 -36.67 -2.61 -7.17
CA ILE A 434 -36.81 -3.64 -8.19
C ILE A 434 -37.82 -4.63 -7.60
N LYS A 435 -39.04 -4.64 -8.15
CA LYS A 435 -40.12 -5.51 -7.67
C LYS A 435 -39.82 -6.93 -8.14
N GLY A 436 -39.04 -7.67 -7.35
CA GLY A 436 -39.17 -9.12 -7.22
C GLY A 436 -40.21 -9.41 -6.14
N ASP A 437 -40.89 -10.55 -6.24
CA ASP A 437 -42.01 -10.94 -5.39
C ASP A 437 -41.71 -10.81 -3.88
N GLU A 438 -42.73 -10.44 -3.11
CA GLU A 438 -42.63 -9.94 -1.74
C GLU A 438 -42.17 -10.94 -0.66
N ASP A 439 -41.49 -12.04 -1.00
CA ASP A 439 -41.05 -13.07 -0.04
C ASP A 439 -39.67 -13.73 -0.34
N ASP A 440 -38.85 -13.24 -1.29
CA ASP A 440 -37.47 -13.77 -1.51
C ASP A 440 -36.41 -12.79 -0.96
N ASP A 441 -35.82 -13.16 0.17
CA ASP A 441 -34.81 -12.43 0.94
C ASP A 441 -33.48 -12.21 0.18
N ASP A 442 -32.89 -11.01 0.31
CA ASP A 442 -31.47 -10.60 0.21
C ASP A 442 -30.53 -11.06 -0.94
N PHE A 443 -30.91 -11.96 -1.85
CA PHE A 443 -30.01 -12.48 -2.90
C PHE A 443 -30.20 -11.80 -4.27
N GLY A 444 -29.12 -11.27 -4.86
CA GLY A 444 -29.10 -10.72 -6.21
C GLY A 444 -28.16 -9.52 -6.39
N LEU A 445 -28.27 -8.85 -7.54
CA LEU A 445 -27.58 -7.59 -7.82
C LEU A 445 -28.53 -6.41 -7.65
N THR A 446 -28.18 -5.50 -6.75
CA THR A 446 -28.94 -4.29 -6.43
C THR A 446 -28.08 -3.04 -6.62
N LEU A 447 -28.73 -1.87 -6.59
CA LEU A 447 -28.07 -0.56 -6.59
C LEU A 447 -28.11 0.03 -5.18
N SER A 448 -27.04 0.70 -4.77
CA SER A 448 -27.02 1.52 -3.56
C SER A 448 -28.11 2.60 -3.59
N SER A 449 -28.42 3.20 -2.44
CA SER A 449 -29.48 4.22 -2.32
C SER A 449 -29.29 5.44 -3.22
N ASP A 450 -28.05 5.81 -3.51
CA ASP A 450 -27.66 6.89 -4.44
C ASP A 450 -27.52 6.42 -5.90
N GLY A 451 -27.64 5.12 -6.16
CA GLY A 451 -27.50 4.50 -7.48
C GLY A 451 -26.09 4.54 -8.05
N THR A 452 -25.05 4.79 -7.25
CA THR A 452 -23.67 4.91 -7.73
C THR A 452 -22.87 3.61 -7.60
N THR A 453 -23.30 2.69 -6.73
CA THR A 453 -22.62 1.43 -6.43
C THR A 453 -23.53 0.24 -6.74
N LEU A 454 -22.99 -0.76 -7.43
CA LEU A 454 -23.62 -2.05 -7.66
C LEU A 454 -23.28 -2.98 -6.49
N LEU A 455 -24.28 -3.50 -5.81
CA LEU A 455 -24.14 -4.40 -4.65
C LEU A 455 -24.63 -5.78 -5.03
N PHE A 456 -23.78 -6.78 -4.87
CA PHE A 456 -24.05 -8.17 -5.24
C PHE A 456 -23.96 -9.05 -4.00
N HIS A 457 -25.00 -9.85 -3.78
CA HIS A 457 -25.02 -10.91 -2.78
C HIS A 457 -25.56 -12.19 -3.41
N ALA A 458 -24.83 -13.30 -3.32
CA ALA A 458 -25.29 -14.58 -3.81
C ALA A 458 -24.71 -15.74 -3.01
N GLU A 459 -25.50 -16.78 -2.76
CA GLU A 459 -25.02 -18.06 -2.26
C GLU A 459 -25.22 -19.11 -3.36
N ILE A 460 -24.13 -19.73 -3.82
CA ILE A 460 -24.17 -20.70 -4.93
C ILE A 460 -23.49 -21.99 -4.53
N THR A 461 -24.15 -23.12 -4.82
CA THR A 461 -23.54 -24.44 -4.66
C THR A 461 -22.86 -24.82 -5.98
N PRO A 462 -21.55 -25.14 -5.99
CA PRO A 462 -20.86 -25.56 -7.20
C PRO A 462 -21.53 -26.79 -7.83
N SER A 463 -21.78 -26.75 -9.13
CA SER A 463 -22.44 -27.83 -9.88
C SER A 463 -21.50 -28.93 -10.39
N SER A 464 -20.19 -28.82 -10.10
CA SER A 464 -19.19 -29.77 -10.57
C SER A 464 -19.25 -31.09 -9.79
N PRO A 465 -19.19 -32.26 -10.44
CA PRO A 465 -19.21 -33.56 -9.76
C PRO A 465 -18.02 -33.78 -8.81
N ASP A 466 -16.91 -33.08 -9.03
CA ASP A 466 -15.69 -33.15 -8.21
C ASP A 466 -15.59 -32.02 -7.16
N ALA A 467 -16.56 -31.10 -7.11
CA ALA A 467 -16.53 -29.97 -6.16
C ALA A 467 -17.31 -30.29 -4.87
N PRO A 468 -16.93 -29.68 -3.73
CA PRO A 468 -17.70 -29.77 -2.51
C PRO A 468 -19.14 -29.28 -2.74
N GLN A 469 -20.14 -30.05 -2.29
CA GLN A 469 -21.56 -29.66 -2.30
C GLN A 469 -21.87 -28.59 -1.22
N THR A 470 -20.85 -27.84 -0.79
CA THR A 470 -20.98 -26.76 0.18
C THR A 470 -21.27 -25.45 -0.55
N PRO A 471 -22.24 -24.66 -0.07
CA PRO A 471 -22.54 -23.37 -0.67
C PRO A 471 -21.37 -22.39 -0.48
N ILE A 472 -21.11 -21.60 -1.51
CA ILE A 472 -20.14 -20.49 -1.50
C ILE A 472 -20.94 -19.20 -1.48
N ALA A 473 -20.78 -18.38 -0.43
CA ALA A 473 -21.37 -17.04 -0.39
C ALA A 473 -20.41 -16.04 -1.07
N ILE A 474 -20.97 -15.12 -1.84
CA ILE A 474 -20.26 -14.14 -2.65
C ILE A 474 -20.89 -12.78 -2.42
N ASP A 475 -20.11 -11.87 -1.87
CA ASP A 475 -20.46 -10.47 -1.67
C ASP A 475 -19.56 -9.60 -2.53
N ALA A 476 -20.13 -8.67 -3.28
CA ALA A 476 -19.33 -7.70 -4.02
C ALA A 476 -19.96 -6.31 -4.08
N ALA A 477 -19.11 -5.29 -4.05
CA ALA A 477 -19.49 -3.91 -4.34
C ALA A 477 -18.66 -3.38 -5.50
N LEU A 478 -19.31 -2.86 -6.55
CA LEU A 478 -18.65 -2.38 -7.76
C LEU A 478 -19.07 -0.94 -8.04
N ARG A 479 -18.09 -0.05 -8.18
CA ARG A 479 -18.33 1.35 -8.52
C ARG A 479 -17.38 1.81 -9.63
N TYR A 480 -17.97 2.36 -10.69
CA TYR A 480 -17.23 2.95 -11.80
C TYR A 480 -17.05 4.45 -11.59
N SER A 481 -15.85 4.96 -11.86
CA SER A 481 -15.50 6.38 -11.75
C SER A 481 -15.04 6.95 -13.08
N ALA A 482 -15.53 8.14 -13.44
CA ALA A 482 -15.23 8.79 -14.72
C ALA A 482 -13.86 9.48 -14.76
N ASN A 483 -13.27 9.79 -13.59
CA ASN A 483 -12.00 10.49 -13.45
C ASN A 483 -10.85 9.60 -12.97
N THR A 484 -11.00 8.27 -13.08
CA THR A 484 -9.99 7.29 -12.68
C THR A 484 -9.71 6.37 -13.87
N TYR A 485 -8.43 6.17 -14.19
CA TYR A 485 -8.00 5.40 -15.37
C TYR A 485 -7.38 4.04 -15.02
N SER A 486 -7.37 3.69 -13.73
CA SER A 486 -6.87 2.40 -13.22
C SER A 486 -8.02 1.59 -12.62
N GLU A 487 -7.84 0.27 -12.59
CA GLU A 487 -8.69 -0.62 -11.80
C GLU A 487 -8.15 -0.71 -10.36
N GLN A 488 -9.05 -0.78 -9.39
CA GLN A 488 -8.73 -1.05 -8.00
C GLN A 488 -9.67 -2.16 -7.50
N ILE A 489 -9.14 -3.36 -7.30
CA ILE A 489 -9.93 -4.50 -6.80
C ILE A 489 -9.37 -4.93 -5.45
N LEU A 490 -10.17 -4.81 -4.40
CA LEU A 490 -9.90 -5.41 -3.11
C LEU A 490 -10.60 -6.76 -3.05
N SER A 491 -9.89 -7.80 -2.63
CA SER A 491 -10.42 -9.15 -2.61
C SER A 491 -10.16 -9.83 -1.28
N PHE A 492 -11.17 -10.57 -0.82
CA PHE A 492 -11.22 -11.21 0.47
C PHE A 492 -11.78 -12.63 0.34
N VAL A 493 -11.25 -13.53 1.17
CA VAL A 493 -11.75 -14.89 1.34
C VAL A 493 -11.87 -15.13 2.83
N ASN A 494 -13.07 -15.39 3.34
CA ASN A 494 -13.33 -15.57 4.78
C ASN A 494 -12.69 -14.45 5.63
N ASN A 495 -12.90 -13.19 5.25
CA ASN A 495 -12.31 -11.97 5.86
C ASN A 495 -10.78 -11.81 5.74
N ILE A 496 -10.08 -12.74 5.09
CA ILE A 496 -8.64 -12.65 4.84
C ILE A 496 -8.40 -11.97 3.50
N ARG A 497 -7.52 -10.96 3.49
CA ARG A 497 -7.21 -10.18 2.30
C ARG A 497 -6.29 -10.94 1.35
N THR A 498 -6.79 -11.28 0.17
CA THR A 498 -6.01 -11.90 -0.90
C THR A 498 -5.33 -10.83 -1.76
N LYS A 499 -4.15 -10.37 -1.33
CA LYS A 499 -3.40 -9.27 -2.00
C LYS A 499 -3.05 -9.57 -3.46
N ASP A 500 -2.82 -10.85 -3.77
CA ASP A 500 -2.42 -11.33 -5.09
C ASP A 500 -3.62 -11.84 -5.91
N GLY A 501 -4.84 -11.74 -5.36
CA GLY A 501 -6.08 -12.15 -6.01
C GLY A 501 -6.36 -13.64 -5.90
N GLY A 502 -6.72 -14.28 -7.02
CA GLY A 502 -7.04 -15.71 -7.07
C GLY A 502 -8.27 -16.02 -7.93
N SER A 503 -8.77 -17.24 -7.81
CA SER A 503 -9.88 -17.77 -8.61
C SER A 503 -11.15 -16.90 -8.59
N HIS A 504 -11.51 -16.34 -7.45
CA HIS A 504 -12.65 -15.43 -7.27
C HIS A 504 -12.49 -14.11 -8.05
N VAL A 505 -11.29 -13.51 -8.01
CA VAL A 505 -10.98 -12.27 -8.73
C VAL A 505 -10.95 -12.52 -10.24
N GLU A 506 -10.35 -13.62 -10.68
CA GLU A 506 -10.36 -14.00 -12.09
C GLU A 506 -11.78 -14.23 -12.62
N GLY A 507 -12.64 -14.87 -11.81
CA GLY A 507 -14.05 -15.06 -12.13
C GLY A 507 -14.79 -13.74 -12.30
N LEU A 508 -14.59 -12.80 -11.36
CA LEU A 508 -15.14 -11.43 -11.46
C LEU A 508 -14.69 -10.72 -12.75
N LYS A 509 -13.38 -10.70 -13.03
CA LYS A 509 -12.81 -10.01 -14.20
C LYS A 509 -13.30 -10.61 -15.52
N SER A 510 -13.30 -11.94 -15.62
CA SER A 510 -13.78 -12.70 -16.77
C SER A 510 -15.27 -12.44 -17.02
N CYS A 511 -16.07 -12.54 -15.96
CA CYS A 511 -17.52 -12.34 -16.01
C CYS A 511 -17.90 -10.93 -16.49
N LEU A 512 -17.29 -9.87 -15.92
CA LEU A 512 -17.54 -8.49 -16.34
C LEU A 512 -17.24 -8.29 -17.83
N THR A 513 -16.07 -8.76 -18.28
CA THR A 513 -15.63 -8.62 -19.68
C THR A 513 -16.57 -9.35 -20.63
N ARG A 514 -16.94 -10.60 -20.33
CA ARG A 514 -17.82 -11.42 -21.16
C ARG A 514 -19.22 -10.84 -21.23
N THR A 515 -19.81 -10.52 -20.08
CA THR A 515 -21.21 -10.08 -19.98
C THR A 515 -21.42 -8.72 -20.63
N LEU A 516 -20.49 -7.77 -20.45
CA LEU A 516 -20.58 -6.46 -21.11
C LEU A 516 -20.54 -6.60 -22.63
N ASN A 517 -19.60 -7.38 -23.18
CA ASN A 517 -19.48 -7.60 -24.63
C ASN A 517 -20.74 -8.27 -25.21
N GLN A 518 -21.27 -9.30 -24.53
CA GLN A 518 -22.49 -9.99 -24.97
C GLN A 518 -23.70 -9.05 -24.96
N CYS A 519 -23.88 -8.27 -23.90
CA CYS A 519 -24.98 -7.31 -23.78
C CYS A 519 -24.84 -6.16 -24.79
N ALA A 520 -23.62 -5.67 -25.03
CA ALA A 520 -23.35 -4.63 -26.03
C ALA A 520 -23.65 -5.10 -27.46
N ARG A 521 -23.34 -6.35 -27.81
CA ARG A 521 -23.72 -6.94 -29.11
C ARG A 521 -25.23 -7.07 -29.24
N ARG A 522 -25.90 -7.61 -28.22
CA ARG A 522 -27.36 -7.76 -28.19
C ARG A 522 -28.08 -6.39 -28.27
N ALA A 523 -27.52 -5.36 -27.66
CA ALA A 523 -28.02 -3.98 -27.74
C ALA A 523 -27.66 -3.25 -29.05
N GLY A 524 -26.97 -3.91 -29.99
CA GLY A 524 -26.57 -3.34 -31.28
C GLY A 524 -25.47 -2.27 -31.21
N LYS A 525 -24.77 -2.14 -30.08
CA LYS A 525 -23.67 -1.17 -29.88
C LYS A 525 -22.35 -1.64 -30.50
N LEU A 526 -22.16 -2.95 -30.56
CA LEU A 526 -20.99 -3.60 -31.14
C LEU A 526 -21.47 -4.51 -32.27
N LYS A 527 -21.03 -4.27 -33.50
CA LYS A 527 -21.47 -5.03 -34.67
C LYS A 527 -20.79 -6.40 -34.74
N ASP A 528 -21.36 -7.35 -35.48
CA ASP A 528 -20.79 -8.71 -35.61
C ASP A 528 -19.36 -8.73 -36.17
N GLY A 529 -18.97 -7.73 -36.97
CA GLY A 529 -17.61 -7.57 -37.48
C GLY A 529 -16.65 -6.80 -36.57
N ASP A 530 -17.14 -6.15 -35.51
CA ASP A 530 -16.30 -5.38 -34.59
C ASP A 530 -15.58 -6.32 -33.61
N GLY A 531 -14.32 -6.00 -33.30
CA GLY A 531 -13.56 -6.71 -32.28
C GLY A 531 -14.14 -6.47 -30.88
N ASN A 532 -14.08 -7.47 -30.01
CA ASN A 532 -14.52 -7.34 -28.62
C ASN A 532 -13.72 -6.27 -27.87
N LEU A 533 -14.36 -5.65 -26.87
CA LEU A 533 -13.67 -4.80 -25.93
C LEU A 533 -12.71 -5.62 -25.05
N GLY A 534 -11.47 -5.17 -24.94
CA GLY A 534 -10.47 -5.78 -24.06
C GLY A 534 -10.86 -5.65 -22.59
N GLY A 535 -10.60 -6.68 -21.79
CA GLY A 535 -11.01 -6.71 -20.38
C GLY A 535 -10.45 -5.55 -19.55
N ASP A 536 -9.22 -5.13 -19.84
CA ASP A 536 -8.59 -4.00 -19.13
C ASP A 536 -9.33 -2.69 -19.34
N PHE A 537 -9.92 -2.49 -20.53
CA PHE A 537 -10.71 -1.31 -20.86
C PHE A 537 -12.12 -1.38 -20.23
N VAL A 538 -12.70 -2.59 -20.15
CA VAL A 538 -13.98 -2.80 -19.46
C VAL A 538 -13.91 -2.47 -17.97
N ARG A 539 -12.72 -2.61 -17.37
CA ARG A 539 -12.47 -2.36 -15.94
C ARG A 539 -11.80 -1.01 -15.69
N GLU A 540 -11.62 -0.18 -16.71
CA GLU A 540 -11.05 1.16 -16.52
C GLU A 540 -11.95 2.01 -15.60
N GLY A 541 -11.35 2.53 -14.53
CA GLY A 541 -12.05 3.31 -13.50
C GLY A 541 -12.93 2.49 -12.56
N LEU A 542 -12.84 1.16 -12.60
CA LEU A 542 -13.55 0.27 -11.67
C LEU A 542 -12.85 0.24 -10.32
N THR A 543 -13.59 0.61 -9.27
CA THR A 543 -13.25 0.25 -7.88
C THR A 543 -14.21 -0.85 -7.45
N ALA A 544 -13.67 -2.04 -7.14
CA ALA A 544 -14.47 -3.18 -6.72
C ALA A 544 -13.94 -3.79 -5.41
N ILE A 545 -14.86 -4.28 -4.60
CA ILE A 545 -14.59 -5.11 -3.43
C ILE A 545 -15.29 -6.44 -3.67
N ILE A 546 -14.59 -7.56 -3.50
CA ILE A 546 -15.17 -8.90 -3.58
C ILE A 546 -14.77 -9.69 -2.34
N SER A 547 -15.75 -10.20 -1.60
CA SER A 547 -15.58 -11.09 -0.47
C SER A 547 -16.26 -12.41 -0.77
N VAL A 548 -15.54 -13.52 -0.63
CA VAL A 548 -16.11 -14.86 -0.80
C VAL A 548 -15.97 -15.67 0.48
N SER A 549 -17.01 -16.43 0.81
CA SER A 549 -17.04 -17.35 1.93
C SER A 549 -16.96 -18.78 1.41
N VAL A 550 -15.83 -19.44 1.68
CA VAL A 550 -15.51 -20.79 1.20
C VAL A 550 -15.27 -21.70 2.40
N SER A 551 -15.89 -22.89 2.43
CA SER A 551 -15.77 -23.83 3.56
C SER A 551 -14.36 -24.43 3.68
N GLU A 552 -13.72 -24.74 2.56
CA GLU A 552 -12.36 -25.30 2.49
C GLU A 552 -11.47 -24.47 1.54
N PRO A 553 -11.02 -23.27 1.95
CA PRO A 553 -10.15 -22.46 1.12
C PRO A 553 -8.75 -23.06 1.01
N GLU A 554 -8.25 -23.18 -0.22
CA GLU A 554 -6.88 -23.53 -0.52
C GLU A 554 -6.16 -22.26 -0.99
N PHE A 555 -5.06 -21.91 -0.33
CA PHE A 555 -4.26 -20.74 -0.70
C PHE A 555 -2.92 -21.15 -1.32
N GLU A 556 -2.45 -20.37 -2.29
CA GLU A 556 -1.09 -20.49 -2.81
C GLU A 556 -0.11 -19.92 -1.76
N GLY A 557 0.55 -20.82 -1.03
CA GLY A 557 1.56 -20.46 -0.03
C GLY A 557 0.98 -20.01 1.32
N GLN A 558 1.87 -19.84 2.30
CA GLN A 558 1.49 -19.63 3.70
C GLN A 558 0.88 -18.27 3.99
N THR A 559 1.26 -17.23 3.25
CA THR A 559 0.80 -15.85 3.48
C THR A 559 -0.66 -15.63 3.10
N LYS A 560 -1.37 -16.66 2.62
CA LYS A 560 -2.77 -16.64 2.17
C LYS A 560 -3.03 -15.51 1.14
N GLY A 561 -2.03 -15.22 0.32
CA GLY A 561 -2.05 -14.08 -0.61
C GLY A 561 -2.94 -14.28 -1.83
N ARG A 562 -3.08 -15.53 -2.28
CA ARG A 562 -3.86 -15.91 -3.47
C ARG A 562 -4.72 -17.14 -3.24
N LEU A 563 -5.99 -17.09 -3.64
CA LEU A 563 -6.92 -18.23 -3.59
C LEU A 563 -6.70 -19.19 -4.77
N GLY A 564 -6.54 -20.48 -4.46
CA GLY A 564 -6.24 -21.56 -5.39
C GLY A 564 -7.42 -22.46 -5.77
N ASN A 565 -8.56 -22.42 -5.05
CA ASN A 565 -9.74 -23.25 -5.33
C ASN A 565 -10.25 -23.06 -6.78
N PRO A 566 -10.15 -24.04 -7.69
CA PRO A 566 -10.56 -23.90 -9.08
C PRO A 566 -12.08 -23.76 -9.28
N GLU A 567 -12.87 -24.30 -8.35
CA GLU A 567 -14.35 -24.30 -8.36
C GLU A 567 -14.97 -22.94 -8.02
N VAL A 568 -14.23 -22.07 -7.31
CA VAL A 568 -14.71 -20.73 -6.93
C VAL A 568 -14.85 -19.83 -8.17
N ARG A 569 -13.97 -19.97 -9.17
CA ARG A 569 -14.02 -19.17 -10.40
C ARG A 569 -15.35 -19.35 -11.17
N PRO A 570 -15.74 -20.57 -11.59
CA PRO A 570 -17.00 -20.78 -12.29
C PRO A 570 -18.23 -20.46 -11.42
N ALA A 571 -18.15 -20.64 -10.10
CA ALA A 571 -19.20 -20.24 -9.17
C ALA A 571 -19.46 -18.71 -9.22
N VAL A 572 -18.40 -17.90 -9.11
CA VAL A 572 -18.50 -16.43 -9.23
C VAL A 572 -19.01 -16.01 -10.62
N GLU A 573 -18.51 -16.63 -11.69
CA GLU A 573 -18.96 -16.32 -13.05
C GLU A 573 -20.44 -16.61 -13.28
N ALA A 574 -20.94 -17.75 -12.77
CA ALA A 574 -22.33 -18.16 -12.93
C ALA A 574 -23.27 -17.26 -12.13
N ALA A 575 -22.93 -17.00 -10.86
CA ALA A 575 -23.76 -16.18 -9.97
C ALA A 575 -23.84 -14.73 -10.48
N LEU A 576 -22.70 -14.12 -10.81
CA LEU A 576 -22.66 -12.72 -11.22
C LEU A 576 -23.15 -12.51 -12.65
N GLY A 577 -22.90 -13.45 -13.57
CA GLY A 577 -23.22 -13.28 -14.99
C GLY A 577 -24.72 -13.19 -15.26
N GLY A 578 -25.53 -13.99 -14.56
CA GLY A 578 -26.99 -13.94 -14.65
C GLY A 578 -27.53 -12.57 -14.21
N GLU A 579 -27.08 -12.09 -13.05
CA GLU A 579 -27.55 -10.83 -12.48
C GLU A 579 -27.05 -9.59 -13.23
N LEU A 580 -25.81 -9.59 -13.74
CA LEU A 580 -25.31 -8.51 -14.60
C LEU A 580 -26.09 -8.41 -15.92
N THR A 581 -26.45 -9.56 -16.50
CA THR A 581 -27.26 -9.58 -17.73
C THR A 581 -28.64 -8.96 -17.47
N LYS A 582 -29.29 -9.35 -16.36
CA LYS A 582 -30.56 -8.74 -15.93
C LYS A 582 -30.40 -7.24 -15.72
N LEU A 583 -29.37 -6.81 -14.98
CA LEU A 583 -29.12 -5.38 -14.72
C LEU A 583 -29.01 -4.60 -16.03
N PHE A 584 -28.21 -5.06 -17.00
CA PHE A 584 -28.05 -4.35 -18.26
C PHE A 584 -29.31 -4.34 -19.14
N ASP A 585 -30.16 -5.35 -19.01
CA ASP A 585 -31.47 -5.39 -19.69
C ASP A 585 -32.47 -4.41 -19.06
N PHE A 586 -32.48 -4.27 -17.73
CA PHE A 586 -33.36 -3.34 -17.01
C PHE A 586 -32.83 -1.89 -16.95
N HIS A 587 -31.51 -1.72 -16.97
CA HIS A 587 -30.79 -0.44 -16.88
C HIS A 587 -29.82 -0.25 -18.06
N PRO A 588 -30.35 -0.04 -19.28
CA PRO A 588 -29.52 0.15 -20.47
C PRO A 588 -28.66 1.40 -20.41
N ASP A 589 -29.00 2.38 -19.58
CA ASP A 589 -28.21 3.59 -19.32
C ASP A 589 -26.87 3.27 -18.64
N ILE A 590 -26.85 2.33 -17.69
CA ILE A 590 -25.61 1.87 -17.04
C ILE A 590 -24.73 1.14 -18.05
N LEU A 591 -25.32 0.23 -18.84
CA LEU A 591 -24.62 -0.47 -19.93
C LEU A 591 -23.97 0.52 -20.90
N ASN A 592 -24.74 1.53 -21.35
CA ASN A 592 -24.26 2.53 -22.30
C ASN A 592 -23.08 3.33 -21.75
N LYS A 593 -23.16 3.80 -20.50
CA LYS A 593 -22.08 4.58 -19.88
C LYS A 593 -20.80 3.77 -19.71
N ILE A 594 -20.91 2.52 -19.24
CA ILE A 594 -19.74 1.63 -19.09
C ILE A 594 -19.14 1.32 -20.46
N TYR A 595 -19.98 1.01 -21.46
CA TYR A 595 -19.53 0.73 -22.82
C TYR A 595 -18.82 1.93 -23.46
N GLU A 596 -19.37 3.14 -23.34
CA GLU A 596 -18.77 4.36 -23.88
C GLU A 596 -17.41 4.63 -23.24
N ASN A 597 -17.30 4.48 -21.92
CA ASN A 597 -16.03 4.63 -21.20
C ASN A 597 -14.98 3.61 -21.71
N ALA A 598 -15.35 2.33 -21.77
CA ALA A 598 -14.46 1.26 -22.24
C ALA A 598 -14.07 1.42 -23.73
N SER A 599 -15.00 1.86 -24.58
CA SER A 599 -14.72 2.11 -26.00
C SER A 599 -13.77 3.29 -26.18
N GLN A 600 -13.91 4.36 -25.39
CA GLN A 600 -13.00 5.51 -25.42
C GLN A 600 -11.60 5.12 -24.93
N ALA A 601 -11.53 4.37 -23.83
CA ALA A 601 -10.29 3.80 -23.30
C ALA A 601 -9.54 2.95 -24.36
N GLN A 602 -10.25 2.03 -25.01
CA GLN A 602 -9.68 1.19 -26.06
C GLN A 602 -9.20 2.02 -27.27
N ALA A 603 -9.97 3.01 -27.70
CA ALA A 603 -9.58 3.91 -28.79
C ALA A 603 -8.32 4.73 -28.42
N ALA A 604 -8.26 5.23 -27.18
CA ALA A 604 -7.10 5.97 -26.66
C ALA A 604 -5.86 5.07 -26.59
N ALA A 605 -5.99 3.82 -26.13
CA ALA A 605 -4.90 2.86 -26.09
C ALA A 605 -4.41 2.45 -27.50
N ALA A 606 -5.33 2.25 -28.45
CA ALA A 606 -4.98 1.99 -29.84
C ALA A 606 -4.24 3.19 -30.47
N ALA A 607 -4.70 4.42 -30.21
CA ALA A 607 -4.03 5.63 -30.64
C ALA A 607 -2.63 5.78 -29.99
N ALA A 608 -2.49 5.43 -28.71
CA ALA A 608 -1.20 5.41 -28.02
C ALA A 608 -0.23 4.40 -28.65
N LYS A 609 -0.72 3.20 -28.95
CA LYS A 609 0.07 2.15 -29.61
C LYS A 609 0.51 2.61 -31.00
N ALA A 610 -0.38 3.21 -31.78
CA ALA A 610 -0.05 3.78 -33.09
C ALA A 610 0.99 4.91 -32.97
N ALA A 611 0.84 5.82 -32.00
CA ALA A 611 1.79 6.89 -31.73
C ALA A 611 3.17 6.35 -31.32
N ARG A 612 3.21 5.36 -30.42
CA ARG A 612 4.45 4.65 -30.05
C ARG A 612 5.09 3.98 -31.26
N GLU A 613 4.31 3.35 -32.12
CA GLU A 613 4.83 2.69 -33.33
C GLU A 613 5.40 3.71 -34.32
N VAL A 614 4.80 4.89 -34.46
CA VAL A 614 5.37 6.01 -35.24
C VAL A 614 6.70 6.47 -34.65
N VAL A 615 6.79 6.63 -33.34
CA VAL A 615 8.06 6.98 -32.66
C VAL A 615 9.10 5.88 -32.90
N ARG A 616 8.73 4.61 -32.69
CA ARG A 616 9.61 3.45 -32.91
C ARG A 616 10.14 3.38 -34.34
N LYS A 617 9.27 3.59 -35.34
CA LYS A 617 9.66 3.63 -36.76
C LYS A 617 10.62 4.79 -37.04
N LYS A 618 10.40 5.97 -36.45
CA LYS A 618 11.30 7.12 -36.59
C LYS A 618 12.67 6.87 -35.95
N THR A 619 12.72 6.21 -34.80
CA THR A 619 13.98 5.81 -34.13
C THR A 619 14.75 4.78 -34.97
N LEU A 620 14.08 3.76 -35.51
CA LEU A 620 14.69 2.71 -36.34
C LEU A 620 15.26 3.22 -37.68
N LEU A 621 14.73 4.32 -38.21
CA LEU A 621 15.20 4.94 -39.46
C LEU A 621 16.43 5.85 -39.26
N GLY A 622 16.99 5.92 -38.04
CA GLY A 622 18.26 6.62 -37.75
C GLY A 622 18.20 8.15 -37.76
N SER A 623 17.06 8.77 -38.11
CA SER A 623 16.85 10.21 -37.97
C SER A 623 15.93 10.48 -36.78
N THR A 624 16.49 10.62 -35.57
CA THR A 624 15.76 11.25 -34.46
C THR A 624 15.42 12.67 -34.89
N VAL A 625 14.18 12.92 -35.31
CA VAL A 625 13.70 14.26 -35.64
C VAL A 625 13.71 15.06 -34.35
N LEU A 626 14.69 15.96 -34.25
CA LEU A 626 14.84 16.81 -33.07
C LEU A 626 13.66 17.78 -32.94
N PRO A 627 13.29 18.16 -31.72
CA PRO A 627 12.24 19.16 -31.52
C PRO A 627 12.63 20.48 -32.21
N GLY A 628 11.72 21.09 -32.97
CA GLY A 628 12.02 22.35 -33.68
C GLY A 628 12.37 23.53 -32.76
N LYS A 629 12.06 23.43 -31.47
CA LYS A 629 12.39 24.40 -30.41
C LYS A 629 13.73 24.13 -29.72
N LEU A 630 14.33 22.96 -29.92
CA LEU A 630 15.65 22.63 -29.38
C LEU A 630 16.71 23.46 -30.10
N SER A 631 17.49 24.21 -29.33
CA SER A 631 18.74 24.78 -29.82
C SER A 631 19.85 23.77 -29.51
N ASP A 632 20.28 22.99 -30.49
CA ASP A 632 21.24 21.91 -30.28
C ASP A 632 22.69 22.43 -30.06
N CYS A 633 23.58 21.57 -29.58
CA CYS A 633 25.03 21.79 -29.53
C CYS A 633 25.71 21.21 -30.79
N SER A 634 26.95 21.62 -31.07
CA SER A 634 27.68 21.12 -32.25
C SER A 634 28.50 19.85 -31.99
N SER A 635 28.83 19.55 -30.73
CA SER A 635 29.52 18.30 -30.37
C SER A 635 28.56 17.13 -30.33
N ASN A 636 29.06 15.95 -30.69
CA ASN A 636 28.37 14.66 -30.57
C ASN A 636 29.02 13.76 -29.50
N GLU A 637 30.01 14.28 -28.76
CA GLU A 637 30.71 13.52 -27.73
C GLU A 637 29.85 13.47 -26.46
N PHE A 638 29.35 12.28 -26.12
CA PHE A 638 28.39 12.09 -25.04
C PHE A 638 28.92 12.61 -23.69
N SER A 639 30.22 12.41 -23.42
CA SER A 639 30.83 12.76 -22.13
C SER A 639 30.87 14.26 -21.81
N GLU A 640 30.82 15.13 -22.82
CA GLU A 640 30.89 16.59 -22.65
C GLU A 640 29.59 17.32 -22.99
N THR A 641 28.61 16.64 -23.55
CA THR A 641 27.37 17.26 -24.03
C THR A 641 26.36 17.42 -22.90
N GLU A 642 25.71 18.59 -22.86
CA GLU A 642 24.82 18.99 -21.78
C GLU A 642 23.52 19.56 -22.34
N LEU A 643 22.37 19.13 -21.81
CA LEU A 643 21.06 19.66 -22.15
C LEU A 643 20.51 20.50 -21.00
N PHE A 644 20.31 21.79 -21.23
CA PHE A 644 19.60 22.67 -20.30
C PHE A 644 18.12 22.72 -20.66
N ILE A 645 17.27 22.27 -19.73
CA ILE A 645 15.82 22.38 -19.80
C ILE A 645 15.44 23.67 -19.07
N VAL A 646 14.88 24.64 -19.80
CA VAL A 646 14.65 26.00 -19.30
C VAL A 646 13.17 26.36 -19.29
N GLU A 647 12.75 27.05 -18.24
CA GLU A 647 11.39 27.58 -18.11
C GLU A 647 11.17 28.81 -19.00
N GLY A 648 10.29 28.66 -20.01
CA GLY A 648 9.86 29.77 -20.85
C GLY A 648 10.86 30.21 -21.94
N ASP A 649 10.34 30.96 -22.91
CA ASP A 649 11.14 31.46 -24.04
C ASP A 649 12.10 32.59 -23.64
N SER A 650 11.81 33.33 -22.55
CA SER A 650 12.63 34.46 -22.08
C SER A 650 13.97 34.00 -21.50
N ALA A 651 13.94 33.12 -20.50
CA ALA A 651 15.15 32.54 -19.92
C ALA A 651 15.92 31.69 -20.94
N ALA A 652 15.21 30.97 -21.82
CA ALA A 652 15.85 30.24 -22.92
C ALA A 652 16.57 31.17 -23.91
N GLY A 653 16.05 32.38 -24.13
CA GLY A 653 16.70 33.42 -24.94
C GLY A 653 18.05 33.85 -24.38
N SER A 654 18.11 34.13 -23.06
CA SER A 654 19.35 34.47 -22.36
C SER A 654 20.33 33.29 -22.32
N ALA A 655 19.85 32.09 -22.02
CA ALA A 655 20.66 30.87 -22.00
C ALA A 655 21.25 30.55 -23.38
N LYS A 656 20.46 30.68 -24.46
CA LYS A 656 20.92 30.44 -25.83
C LYS A 656 22.03 31.42 -26.26
N GLN A 657 21.99 32.66 -25.75
CA GLN A 657 23.00 33.67 -26.03
C GLN A 657 24.27 33.47 -25.19
N GLY A 658 24.13 33.05 -23.93
CA GLY A 658 25.24 32.89 -22.98
C GLY A 658 25.98 31.55 -23.05
N ARG A 659 25.35 30.50 -23.56
CA ARG A 659 25.91 29.13 -23.57
C ARG A 659 27.19 28.97 -24.41
N ASP A 660 27.95 27.93 -24.08
CA ASP A 660 28.90 27.32 -25.02
C ASP A 660 28.14 26.48 -26.05
N ARG A 661 28.05 26.98 -27.28
CA ARG A 661 27.33 26.30 -28.38
C ARG A 661 27.98 24.98 -28.79
N ARG A 662 29.23 24.74 -28.39
CA ARG A 662 29.95 23.51 -28.70
C ARG A 662 29.37 22.34 -27.92
N THR A 663 29.10 22.53 -26.63
CA THR A 663 28.78 21.46 -25.68
C THR A 663 27.37 21.54 -25.10
N GLN A 664 26.74 22.72 -25.09
CA GLN A 664 25.48 22.93 -24.38
C GLN A 664 24.29 23.13 -25.33
N ALA A 665 23.27 22.29 -25.20
CA ALA A 665 21.97 22.39 -25.86
C ALA A 665 20.94 23.05 -24.93
N ILE A 666 19.99 23.80 -25.50
CA ILE A 666 18.90 24.47 -24.75
C ILE A 666 17.55 23.98 -25.27
N LEU A 667 16.72 23.48 -24.37
CA LEU A 667 15.34 23.09 -24.64
C LEU A 667 14.38 23.95 -23.81
N PRO A 668 13.66 24.92 -24.44
CA PRO A 668 12.64 25.68 -23.75
C PRO A 668 11.38 24.84 -23.51
N LEU A 669 10.78 25.02 -22.34
CA LEU A 669 9.47 24.49 -21.98
C LEU A 669 8.41 25.60 -21.97
N LYS A 670 7.21 25.29 -22.47
CA LYS A 670 6.08 26.22 -22.47
C LYS A 670 5.04 25.82 -21.44
N GLY A 671 4.97 26.60 -20.36
CA GLY A 671 4.04 26.39 -19.26
C GLY A 671 4.35 25.13 -18.45
N LYS A 672 3.38 24.70 -17.63
CA LYS A 672 3.52 23.55 -16.74
C LYS A 672 3.43 22.23 -17.52
N ILE A 673 4.32 21.32 -17.21
CA ILE A 673 4.36 19.99 -17.84
C ILE A 673 3.18 19.14 -17.37
N LEU A 674 2.69 18.26 -18.26
CA LEU A 674 1.68 17.28 -17.90
C LEU A 674 2.21 16.36 -16.79
N ASN A 675 1.50 16.29 -15.67
CA ASN A 675 1.79 15.32 -14.62
C ASN A 675 1.53 13.89 -15.14
N ILE A 676 2.60 13.15 -15.38
CA ILE A 676 2.51 11.80 -15.95
C ILE A 676 2.02 10.74 -14.97
N GLU A 677 2.03 11.03 -13.66
CA GLU A 677 1.51 10.13 -12.63
C GLU A 677 -0.01 9.92 -12.79
N ARG A 678 -0.71 10.98 -13.21
CA ARG A 678 -2.17 11.02 -13.35
C ARG A 678 -2.65 10.85 -14.80
N ALA A 679 -1.70 10.66 -15.73
CA ALA A 679 -1.99 10.66 -17.15
C ALA A 679 -1.93 9.24 -17.72
N ALA A 680 -2.99 8.86 -18.44
CA ALA A 680 -2.97 7.65 -19.25
C ALA A 680 -1.79 7.68 -20.25
N PRO A 681 -1.13 6.54 -20.54
CA PRO A 681 0.04 6.51 -21.42
C PRO A 681 -0.18 7.15 -22.78
N ALA A 682 -1.41 7.13 -23.32
CA ALA A 682 -1.78 7.80 -24.57
C ALA A 682 -1.50 9.31 -24.53
N ARG A 683 -1.85 9.97 -23.43
CA ARG A 683 -1.70 11.42 -23.26
C ARG A 683 -0.24 11.84 -23.20
N ILE A 684 0.64 10.97 -22.71
CA ILE A 684 2.08 11.20 -22.69
C ILE A 684 2.61 11.41 -24.11
N TYR A 685 2.24 10.52 -25.05
CA TYR A 685 2.68 10.63 -26.44
C TYR A 685 1.90 11.66 -27.26
N GLN A 686 0.73 12.12 -26.83
CA GLN A 686 0.02 13.20 -27.51
C GLN A 686 0.56 14.58 -27.10
N ASN A 687 1.23 14.68 -25.95
CA ASN A 687 1.76 15.92 -25.44
C ASN A 687 3.06 16.33 -26.16
N GLY A 688 3.05 17.48 -26.83
CA GLY A 688 4.19 17.97 -27.60
C GLY A 688 5.42 18.34 -26.75
N GLU A 689 5.24 18.77 -25.49
CA GLU A 689 6.36 19.05 -24.58
C GLU A 689 7.09 17.76 -24.19
N LEU A 690 6.33 16.73 -23.80
CA LEU A 690 6.88 15.43 -23.43
C LEU A 690 7.50 14.70 -24.63
N GLN A 691 6.86 14.75 -25.81
CA GLN A 691 7.49 14.26 -27.04
C GLN A 691 8.81 14.97 -27.34
N GLY A 692 8.85 16.29 -27.08
CA GLY A 692 10.05 17.09 -27.21
C GLY A 692 11.18 16.60 -26.30
N LEU A 693 10.88 16.34 -25.04
CA LEU A 693 11.84 15.79 -24.06
C LEU A 693 12.31 14.38 -24.43
N ILE A 694 11.39 13.49 -24.79
CA ILE A 694 11.71 12.10 -25.17
C ILE A 694 12.66 12.07 -26.36
N SER A 695 12.38 12.88 -27.38
CA SER A 695 13.20 12.94 -28.60
C SER A 695 14.52 13.67 -28.41
N ALA A 696 14.57 14.76 -27.64
CA ALA A 696 15.82 15.45 -27.34
C ALA A 696 16.79 14.57 -26.55
N CYS A 697 16.31 13.95 -25.47
CA CYS A 697 17.15 13.12 -24.61
C CYS A 697 17.44 11.73 -25.18
N GLY A 698 16.65 11.24 -26.15
CA GLY A 698 16.80 9.89 -26.69
C GLY A 698 16.27 8.80 -25.75
N LEU A 699 15.21 9.06 -24.99
CA LEU A 699 14.74 8.16 -23.92
C LEU A 699 14.04 6.88 -24.40
N GLY A 700 13.75 6.79 -25.70
CA GLY A 700 13.01 5.66 -26.26
C GLY A 700 11.56 5.58 -25.77
N ILE A 701 11.05 4.35 -25.68
CA ILE A 701 9.67 4.06 -25.31
C ILE A 701 9.62 3.72 -23.81
N LYS A 702 8.67 4.34 -23.09
CA LYS A 702 8.38 4.00 -21.69
C LYS A 702 8.25 2.49 -21.48
N GLY A 703 9.07 1.93 -20.60
CA GLY A 703 9.07 0.52 -20.19
C GLY A 703 10.09 -0.36 -20.90
N ASP A 704 10.73 0.12 -21.96
CA ASP A 704 11.90 -0.54 -22.55
C ASP A 704 13.17 -0.19 -21.74
N GLU A 705 14.17 -1.08 -21.74
CA GLU A 705 15.48 -0.83 -21.13
C GLU A 705 16.15 0.41 -21.76
N LEU A 706 16.90 1.16 -20.95
CA LEU A 706 17.58 2.35 -21.44
C LEU A 706 18.76 2.00 -22.35
N GLU A 707 18.61 2.25 -23.65
CA GLU A 707 19.70 2.16 -24.60
C GLU A 707 20.64 3.37 -24.46
N GLU A 708 21.72 3.23 -23.69
CA GLU A 708 22.67 4.33 -23.42
C GLU A 708 23.29 4.92 -24.69
N THR A 709 23.50 4.09 -25.71
CA THR A 709 24.03 4.52 -27.02
C THR A 709 23.07 5.44 -27.78
N ALA A 710 21.78 5.45 -27.43
CA ALA A 710 20.78 6.33 -28.01
C ALA A 710 20.68 7.69 -27.28
N LEU A 711 21.28 7.83 -26.09
CA LEU A 711 21.28 9.09 -25.36
C LEU A 711 22.18 10.11 -26.06
N ARG A 712 21.65 11.32 -26.27
CA ARG A 712 22.40 12.40 -26.94
C ARG A 712 23.26 13.25 -26.01
N TYR A 713 22.88 13.36 -24.74
CA TYR A 713 23.50 14.30 -23.79
C TYR A 713 23.95 13.56 -22.53
N GLY A 714 25.22 13.73 -22.16
CA GLY A 714 25.79 13.16 -20.94
C GLY A 714 25.30 13.81 -19.65
N LYS A 715 24.75 15.03 -19.72
CA LYS A 715 24.10 15.68 -18.57
C LYS A 715 22.79 16.32 -18.99
N ILE A 716 21.74 16.09 -18.21
CA ILE A 716 20.44 16.75 -18.34
C ILE A 716 20.28 17.67 -17.13
N ILE A 717 20.31 18.97 -17.36
CA ILE A 717 20.32 20.01 -16.34
C ILE A 717 18.96 20.73 -16.35
N ILE A 718 18.23 20.63 -15.25
CA ILE A 718 16.97 21.34 -15.03
C ILE A 718 17.31 22.74 -14.51
N MET A 719 16.98 23.77 -15.28
CA MET A 719 17.24 25.17 -14.95
C MET A 719 15.91 25.95 -14.94
N THR A 720 15.27 25.97 -13.77
CA THR A 720 13.98 26.63 -13.50
C THR A 720 14.18 27.86 -12.62
N ASP A 721 13.18 28.75 -12.59
CA ASP A 721 13.23 29.94 -11.74
C ASP A 721 13.19 29.56 -10.24
N ALA A 722 13.74 30.44 -9.40
CA ALA A 722 13.81 30.27 -7.95
C ALA A 722 12.51 30.75 -7.28
N ASP A 723 11.36 30.35 -7.83
CA ASP A 723 10.03 30.70 -7.35
C ASP A 723 9.14 29.45 -7.20
N VAL A 724 7.87 29.67 -6.85
CA VAL A 724 6.90 28.59 -6.63
C VAL A 724 6.55 27.82 -7.90
N ASP A 725 6.57 28.49 -9.07
CA ASP A 725 6.22 27.88 -10.34
C ASP A 725 7.39 27.05 -10.90
N GLY A 726 8.61 27.55 -10.78
CA GLY A 726 9.84 26.83 -11.09
C GLY A 726 10.03 25.61 -10.20
N ALA A 727 9.74 25.71 -8.90
CA ALA A 727 9.73 24.56 -7.99
C ALA A 727 8.71 23.49 -8.42
N HIS A 728 7.52 23.91 -8.87
CA HIS A 728 6.50 22.99 -9.37
C HIS A 728 6.93 22.30 -10.68
N ILE A 729 7.48 23.05 -11.64
CA ILE A 729 8.01 22.49 -12.90
C ILE A 729 9.15 21.51 -12.62
N ARG A 730 10.03 21.83 -11.69
CA ARG A 730 11.12 20.95 -11.25
C ARG A 730 10.57 19.62 -10.73
N VAL A 731 9.56 19.64 -9.85
CA VAL A 731 8.93 18.41 -9.34
C VAL A 731 8.27 17.61 -10.47
N LEU A 732 7.60 18.27 -11.42
CA LEU A 732 6.99 17.60 -12.58
C LEU A 732 8.04 16.92 -13.47
N LEU A 733 9.19 17.57 -13.71
CA LEU A 733 10.31 17.00 -14.47
C LEU A 733 10.95 15.82 -13.75
N LEU A 734 11.18 15.92 -12.44
CA LEU A 734 11.72 14.83 -11.64
C LEU A 734 10.78 13.62 -11.65
N THR A 735 9.48 13.87 -11.49
CA THR A 735 8.43 12.85 -11.61
C THR A 735 8.45 12.21 -13.01
N PHE A 736 8.59 13.03 -14.06
CA PHE A 736 8.70 12.55 -15.43
C PHE A 736 9.89 11.60 -15.61
N PHE A 737 11.11 12.02 -15.26
CA PHE A 737 12.29 11.19 -15.42
C PHE A 737 12.21 9.91 -14.57
N PHE A 738 11.78 10.01 -13.32
CA PHE A 738 11.67 8.84 -12.44
C PHE A 738 10.63 7.81 -12.91
N ARG A 739 9.48 8.26 -13.41
CA ARG A 739 8.37 7.38 -13.83
C ARG A 739 8.44 6.95 -15.30
N TYR A 740 9.10 7.71 -16.17
CA TYR A 740 9.24 7.39 -17.59
C TYR A 740 10.48 6.52 -17.87
N GLN A 741 11.64 6.89 -17.29
CA GLN A 741 12.90 6.18 -17.48
C GLN A 741 13.79 6.28 -16.23
N ARG A 742 13.53 5.39 -15.26
CA ARG A 742 14.16 5.42 -13.93
C ARG A 742 15.68 5.29 -13.98
N GLU A 743 16.20 4.45 -14.88
CA GLU A 743 17.64 4.20 -15.03
C GLU A 743 18.44 5.48 -15.28
N LEU A 744 17.82 6.49 -15.92
CA LEU A 744 18.46 7.78 -16.18
C LEU A 744 18.83 8.52 -14.89
N VAL A 745 17.97 8.41 -13.86
CA VAL A 745 18.18 9.04 -12.55
C VAL A 745 19.14 8.19 -11.71
N GLU A 746 19.03 6.86 -11.76
CA GLU A 746 19.90 5.94 -11.02
C GLU A 746 21.36 6.02 -11.49
N LYS A 747 21.59 6.08 -12.80
CA LYS A 747 22.92 6.30 -13.40
C LYS A 747 23.43 7.73 -13.19
N GLY A 748 22.55 8.65 -12.75
CA GLY A 748 22.91 9.98 -12.32
C GLY A 748 23.17 10.96 -13.46
N TYR A 749 22.38 10.88 -14.54
CA TYR A 749 22.46 11.82 -15.67
C TYR A 749 21.66 13.10 -15.46
N VAL A 750 20.81 13.16 -14.42
CA VAL A 750 19.91 14.29 -14.15
C VAL A 750 20.50 15.20 -13.05
N TYR A 751 20.53 16.50 -13.35
CA TYR A 751 21.08 17.56 -12.50
C TYR A 751 20.11 18.72 -12.37
N ILE A 752 20.25 19.51 -11.31
CA ILE A 752 19.49 20.75 -11.08
C ILE A 752 20.49 21.90 -10.99
N ALA A 753 20.27 22.95 -11.78
CA ALA A 753 21.06 24.16 -11.73
C ALA A 753 20.79 24.96 -10.43
N GLN A 754 21.80 25.66 -9.93
CA GLN A 754 21.68 26.55 -8.77
C GLN A 754 22.03 27.97 -9.20
N PRO A 755 21.05 28.75 -9.69
CA PRO A 755 21.28 30.17 -9.98
C PRO A 755 21.47 30.98 -8.70
N PRO A 756 22.17 32.13 -8.75
CA PRO A 756 22.36 32.99 -7.58
C PRO A 756 21.05 33.66 -7.17
N LEU A 757 20.84 33.82 -5.87
CA LEU A 757 19.66 34.51 -5.31
C LEU A 757 19.86 36.02 -5.28
N TYR A 758 21.08 36.47 -5.01
CA TYR A 758 21.40 37.89 -4.86
C TYR A 758 22.63 38.30 -5.68
N LYS A 759 22.60 39.55 -6.11
CA LYS A 759 23.76 40.30 -6.59
C LYS A 759 24.00 41.47 -5.64
N VAL A 760 25.14 41.47 -4.98
CA VAL A 760 25.59 42.54 -4.08
C VAL A 760 26.65 43.36 -4.81
N VAL A 761 26.39 44.65 -4.96
CA VAL A 761 27.34 45.60 -5.53
C VAL A 761 27.82 46.53 -4.43
N THR A 762 29.13 46.58 -4.20
CA THR A 762 29.76 47.40 -3.15
C THR A 762 30.74 48.40 -3.76
N GLY A 763 30.81 49.60 -3.19
CA GLY A 763 31.73 50.67 -3.58
C GLY A 763 31.22 51.54 -4.75
N SER A 764 31.92 52.64 -5.02
CA SER A 764 31.56 53.62 -6.05
C SER A 764 32.65 53.81 -7.10
N GLY A 765 32.28 53.96 -8.37
CA GLY A 765 33.23 54.29 -9.45
C GLY A 765 34.20 53.15 -9.77
N ARG A 766 35.52 53.39 -9.62
CA ARG A 766 36.58 52.41 -9.95
C ARG A 766 36.75 51.28 -8.92
N SER A 767 36.19 51.44 -7.72
CA SER A 767 36.23 50.41 -6.66
C SER A 767 34.96 49.58 -6.58
N ARG A 768 34.15 49.56 -7.65
CA ARG A 768 32.89 48.81 -7.71
C ARG A 768 33.19 47.30 -7.82
N VAL A 769 32.77 46.55 -6.82
CA VAL A 769 32.87 45.09 -6.80
C VAL A 769 31.46 44.51 -6.91
N GLU A 770 31.28 43.56 -7.83
CA GLU A 770 30.03 42.80 -7.97
C GLU A 770 30.25 41.38 -7.46
N LYS A 771 29.44 40.95 -6.49
CA LYS A 771 29.47 39.61 -5.92
C LYS A 771 28.10 38.97 -6.06
N TYR A 772 28.07 37.72 -6.50
CA TYR A 772 26.86 36.90 -6.54
C TYR A 772 26.85 35.96 -5.34
N THR A 773 25.70 35.80 -4.69
CA THR A 773 25.53 34.90 -3.54
C THR A 773 24.31 34.01 -3.75
N PHE A 774 24.40 32.78 -3.28
CA PHE A 774 23.42 31.70 -3.54
C PHE A 774 22.52 31.41 -2.35
N SER A 775 22.85 31.95 -1.17
CA SER A 775 21.99 31.88 0.02
C SER A 775 21.92 33.23 0.73
N GLU A 776 20.94 33.37 1.63
CA GLU A 776 20.81 34.54 2.49
C GLU A 776 22.01 34.65 3.46
N GLU A 777 22.48 33.53 3.99
CA GLU A 777 23.63 33.46 4.89
C GLU A 777 24.92 33.91 4.18
N GLU A 778 25.13 33.51 2.93
CA GLU A 778 26.29 33.94 2.13
C GLU A 778 26.23 35.44 1.83
N LYS A 779 25.03 35.96 1.52
CA LYS A 779 24.79 37.41 1.34
C LYS A 779 25.15 38.17 2.62
N GLU A 780 24.64 37.74 3.77
CA GLU A 780 24.90 38.42 5.03
C GLU A 780 26.37 38.32 5.46
N ALA A 781 27.00 37.16 5.30
CA ALA A 781 28.41 36.98 5.61
C ALA A 781 29.30 37.91 4.79
N TYR A 782 29.05 38.02 3.48
CA TYR A 782 29.76 38.95 2.60
C TYR A 782 29.52 40.42 2.98
N LEU A 783 28.29 40.78 3.35
CA LEU A 783 27.98 42.14 3.81
C LEU A 783 28.69 42.50 5.12
N ARG A 784 28.74 41.58 6.09
CA ARG A 784 29.47 41.76 7.36
C ARG A 784 30.96 41.92 7.12
N GLU A 785 31.54 41.13 6.21
CA GLU A 785 32.95 41.22 5.83
C GLU A 785 33.27 42.58 5.20
N VAL A 786 32.47 43.03 4.21
CA VAL A 786 32.74 44.29 3.49
C VAL A 786 32.49 45.52 4.36
N LEU A 787 31.54 45.45 5.28
CA LEU A 787 31.17 46.56 6.18
C LEU A 787 31.95 46.56 7.51
N ASN A 788 32.81 45.56 7.76
CA ASN A 788 33.54 45.34 9.01
C ASN A 788 32.63 45.37 10.26
N ILE A 789 31.49 44.70 10.20
CA ILE A 789 30.52 44.62 11.32
C ILE A 789 30.79 43.34 12.11
N GLU A 790 31.08 43.48 13.41
CA GLU A 790 31.27 42.36 14.33
C GLU A 790 29.97 41.99 15.06
N GLY A 791 29.65 40.69 15.11
CA GLY A 791 28.50 40.16 15.85
C GLY A 791 27.43 39.48 14.97
N ASP A 792 26.54 38.75 15.62
CA ASP A 792 25.54 37.87 14.98
C ASP A 792 24.13 38.49 14.92
N GLN A 793 24.04 39.81 15.08
CA GLN A 793 22.76 40.54 15.01
C GLN A 793 22.34 40.72 13.54
N PRO A 794 21.02 40.75 13.26
CA PRO A 794 20.51 40.98 11.92
C PRO A 794 20.87 42.38 11.42
N LEU A 795 21.39 42.46 10.18
CA LEU A 795 21.77 43.72 9.54
C LEU A 795 20.52 44.58 9.31
N THR A 796 20.55 45.83 9.74
CA THR A 796 19.46 46.79 9.52
C THR A 796 19.70 47.63 8.26
N ASN A 797 18.64 48.26 7.73
CA ASN A 797 18.78 49.18 6.59
C ASN A 797 19.66 50.39 6.90
N ASP A 798 19.85 50.74 8.18
CA ASP A 798 20.72 51.84 8.60
C ASP A 798 22.20 51.43 8.59
N ASP A 799 22.50 50.13 8.74
CA ASP A 799 23.86 49.57 8.60
C ASP A 799 24.30 49.50 7.13
N LEU A 800 23.32 49.38 6.23
CA LEU A 800 23.50 49.36 4.78
C LEU A 800 23.68 50.80 4.26
N GLY A 801 24.91 51.33 4.33
CA GLY A 801 25.23 52.65 3.79
C GLY A 801 24.92 52.79 2.28
N SER A 802 24.93 54.03 1.77
CA SER A 802 24.58 54.38 0.38
C SER A 802 25.48 53.79 -0.72
N ASN A 803 26.55 53.09 -0.34
CA ASN A 803 27.52 52.45 -1.24
C ASN A 803 27.27 50.96 -1.46
N VAL A 804 26.15 50.41 -0.97
CA VAL A 804 25.75 49.01 -1.14
C VAL A 804 24.43 48.94 -1.91
N LEU A 805 24.42 48.23 -3.04
CA LEU A 805 23.21 47.94 -3.81
C LEU A 805 23.00 46.43 -3.85
N ILE A 806 21.86 45.97 -3.31
CA ILE A 806 21.46 44.56 -3.33
C ILE A 806 20.34 44.39 -4.34
N GLN A 807 20.54 43.49 -5.30
CA GLN A 807 19.51 43.05 -6.25
C GLN A 807 19.19 41.58 -5.97
N ARG A 808 17.92 41.28 -5.68
CA ARG A 808 17.42 39.89 -5.62
C ARG A 808 16.94 39.49 -7.01
N PHE A 809 17.37 38.34 -7.52
CA PHE A 809 16.85 37.78 -8.77
C PHE A 809 15.53 37.08 -8.49
N LYS A 810 14.49 37.41 -9.27
CA LYS A 810 13.18 36.72 -9.15
C LYS A 810 12.99 35.66 -10.21
N GLY A 811 13.59 35.83 -11.39
CA GLY A 811 13.57 34.86 -12.46
C GLY A 811 14.82 34.91 -13.32
N LEU A 812 15.16 33.80 -13.97
CA LEU A 812 16.33 33.65 -14.83
C LEU A 812 16.30 34.59 -16.04
N GLY A 813 15.10 34.99 -16.47
CA GLY A 813 14.89 35.96 -17.55
C GLY A 813 15.38 37.38 -17.25
N GLU A 814 15.59 37.73 -15.98
CA GLU A 814 16.12 39.03 -15.55
C GLU A 814 17.66 39.12 -15.66
N MET A 815 18.32 37.97 -15.81
CA MET A 815 19.78 37.89 -15.88
C MET A 815 20.27 38.14 -17.31
N MET A 816 21.31 38.97 -17.42
CA MET A 816 22.01 39.16 -18.70
C MET A 816 22.73 37.86 -19.10
N PRO A 817 22.86 37.54 -20.41
CA PRO A 817 23.48 36.29 -20.86
C PRO A 817 24.87 36.00 -20.25
N LYS A 818 25.69 37.04 -20.10
CA LYS A 818 27.02 36.94 -19.48
C LYS A 818 26.94 36.57 -17.99
N GLN A 819 25.99 37.14 -17.25
CA GLN A 819 25.79 36.84 -15.83
C GLN A 819 25.32 35.40 -15.65
N LEU A 820 24.40 34.96 -16.50
CA LEU A 820 23.89 33.59 -16.47
C LEU A 820 25.00 32.57 -16.77
N TRP A 821 25.89 32.88 -17.73
CA TRP A 821 27.09 32.08 -17.98
C TRP A 821 27.98 31.97 -16.74
N GLU A 822 28.49 33.10 -16.25
CA GLU A 822 29.50 33.16 -15.18
C GLU A 822 29.03 32.56 -13.85
N THR A 823 27.71 32.50 -13.62
CA THR A 823 27.14 32.05 -12.35
C THR A 823 26.56 30.64 -12.40
N THR A 824 25.92 30.26 -13.51
CA THR A 824 25.03 29.09 -13.54
C THR A 824 25.36 28.09 -14.65
N MET A 825 25.95 28.52 -15.77
CA MET A 825 26.16 27.66 -16.94
C MET A 825 27.61 27.25 -17.17
N ASP A 826 28.58 28.08 -16.75
CA ASP A 826 30.01 27.82 -16.92
C ASP A 826 30.46 26.60 -16.09
N PRO A 827 30.98 25.53 -16.73
CA PRO A 827 31.46 24.35 -16.03
C PRO A 827 32.54 24.60 -14.97
N GLU A 828 33.30 25.70 -15.08
CA GLU A 828 34.39 26.01 -14.13
C GLU A 828 33.88 26.68 -12.85
N THR A 829 32.78 27.43 -12.90
CA THR A 829 32.31 28.24 -11.77
C THR A 829 30.96 27.79 -11.18
N ARG A 830 30.14 27.07 -11.96
CA ARG A 830 28.79 26.69 -11.53
C ARG A 830 28.78 25.60 -10.47
N SER A 831 27.69 25.57 -9.71
CA SER A 831 27.34 24.44 -8.84
C SER A 831 26.07 23.77 -9.33
N LEU A 832 26.10 22.43 -9.44
CA LEU A 832 24.93 21.62 -9.85
C LEU A 832 24.60 20.61 -8.75
N LEU A 833 23.31 20.43 -8.46
CA LEU A 833 22.84 19.35 -7.62
C LEU A 833 22.62 18.11 -8.47
N LYS A 834 23.36 17.04 -8.20
CA LYS A 834 23.16 15.74 -8.86
C LYS A 834 21.98 15.02 -8.21
N VAL A 835 20.98 14.64 -9.01
CA VAL A 835 19.83 13.88 -8.52
C VAL A 835 20.22 12.41 -8.40
N SER A 836 19.98 11.81 -7.24
CA SER A 836 20.19 10.39 -6.99
C SER A 836 19.02 9.78 -6.23
N VAL A 837 18.80 8.49 -6.41
CA VAL A 837 17.76 7.72 -5.69
C VAL A 837 18.46 6.76 -4.74
N ASN A 838 18.38 7.05 -3.44
CA ASN A 838 18.99 6.20 -2.40
C ASN A 838 18.09 5.03 -2.01
N ASP A 839 16.78 5.29 -1.92
CA ASP A 839 15.74 4.30 -1.67
C ASP A 839 14.64 4.46 -2.72
N CYS A 840 14.58 3.50 -3.64
CA CYS A 840 13.59 3.50 -4.71
C CYS A 840 12.17 3.37 -4.17
N ALA A 841 11.94 2.58 -3.12
CA ALA A 841 10.61 2.34 -2.57
C ALA A 841 10.08 3.59 -1.86
N ALA A 842 10.92 4.25 -1.06
CA ALA A 842 10.56 5.50 -0.41
C ALA A 842 10.30 6.63 -1.42
N ALA A 843 11.14 6.74 -2.46
CA ALA A 843 10.94 7.73 -3.53
C ALA A 843 9.64 7.47 -4.31
N ASP A 844 9.32 6.20 -4.58
CA ASP A 844 8.09 5.79 -5.25
C ASP A 844 6.83 6.19 -4.44
N GLN A 845 6.83 5.88 -3.15
CA GLN A 845 5.75 6.25 -2.24
C GLN A 845 5.59 7.76 -2.11
N MET A 846 6.70 8.49 -2.01
CA MET A 846 6.68 9.96 -1.90
C MET A 846 6.09 10.59 -3.16
N LEU A 847 6.49 10.12 -4.34
CA LEU A 847 5.95 10.60 -5.60
C LEU A 847 4.47 10.25 -5.77
N ASP A 848 4.03 9.07 -5.33
CA ASP A 848 2.61 8.70 -5.34
C ASP A 848 1.78 9.63 -4.43
N ILE A 849 2.25 9.92 -3.20
CA ILE A 849 1.59 10.86 -2.28
C ILE A 849 1.53 12.27 -2.91
N LEU A 850 2.65 12.77 -3.42
CA LEU A 850 2.74 14.15 -3.91
C LEU A 850 2.07 14.35 -5.27
N MET A 851 2.12 13.36 -6.16
CA MET A 851 1.75 13.51 -7.56
C MET A 851 0.58 12.62 -8.00
N GLY A 852 0.17 11.64 -7.20
CA GLY A 852 -0.90 10.70 -7.51
C GLY A 852 -2.32 11.29 -7.52
N ASP A 853 -3.32 10.44 -7.63
CA ASP A 853 -4.72 10.89 -7.75
C ASP A 853 -5.39 11.19 -6.40
N SER A 854 -4.88 10.61 -5.31
CA SER A 854 -5.49 10.76 -3.99
C SER A 854 -5.13 12.09 -3.33
N VAL A 855 -6.15 12.92 -3.08
CA VAL A 855 -5.97 14.23 -2.44
C VAL A 855 -5.71 14.12 -0.94
N ALA A 856 -6.29 13.10 -0.28
CA ALA A 856 -6.23 12.98 1.18
C ALA A 856 -4.81 12.72 1.73
N PRO A 857 -4.02 11.77 1.19
CA PRO A 857 -2.64 11.56 1.61
C PRO A 857 -1.78 12.82 1.40
N ARG A 858 -1.92 13.48 0.25
CA ARG A 858 -1.21 14.73 -0.05
C ARG A 858 -1.54 15.82 0.95
N ARG A 859 -2.83 16.01 1.24
CA ARG A 859 -3.28 17.02 2.21
C ARG A 859 -2.72 16.74 3.59
N ASN A 860 -2.77 15.48 4.04
CA ASN A 860 -2.21 15.08 5.33
C ASN A 860 -0.70 15.31 5.38
N PHE A 861 0.01 14.95 4.32
CA PHE A 861 1.45 15.19 4.20
C PHE A 861 1.78 16.68 4.30
N ILE A 862 1.08 17.54 3.54
CA ILE A 862 1.26 18.99 3.59
C ILE A 862 0.96 19.51 5.00
N SER A 863 -0.13 19.09 5.63
CA SER A 863 -0.48 19.53 6.99
C SER A 863 0.55 19.12 8.03
N GLN A 864 1.08 17.90 7.96
CA GLN A 864 2.13 17.42 8.87
C GLN A 864 3.44 18.18 8.69
N GLN A 865 3.84 18.47 7.45
CA GLN A 865 5.08 19.19 7.16
C GLN A 865 4.94 20.70 7.41
N ALA A 866 3.74 21.26 7.26
CA ALA A 866 3.46 22.67 7.54
C ALA A 866 3.73 23.04 9.01
N GLU A 867 3.52 22.12 9.95
CA GLU A 867 3.82 22.34 11.37
C GLU A 867 5.34 22.47 11.65
N ASN A 868 6.18 21.99 10.74
CA ASN A 868 7.65 22.05 10.86
C ASN A 868 8.27 23.27 10.16
N LEU A 869 7.50 24.03 9.39
CA LEU A 869 7.98 25.21 8.66
C LEU A 869 8.07 26.41 9.59
N LYS A 870 9.24 27.06 9.66
CA LYS A 870 9.36 28.36 10.35
C LYS A 870 8.81 29.44 9.42
N ILE A 871 8.22 30.49 10.00
CA ILE A 871 7.69 31.63 9.23
C ILE A 871 8.77 32.27 8.34
N GLY A 872 10.04 32.25 8.76
CA GLY A 872 11.17 32.74 7.96
C GLY A 872 11.53 31.89 6.74
N ASP A 873 11.03 30.65 6.66
CA ASP A 873 11.25 29.75 5.51
C ASP A 873 10.17 29.94 4.41
N LEU A 874 9.19 30.81 4.65
CA LEU A 874 8.10 31.11 3.71
C LEU A 874 8.45 32.39 2.93
N ASP A 875 8.47 32.28 1.59
CA ASP A 875 8.61 33.43 0.69
C ASP A 875 7.27 34.18 0.62
N VAL A 876 6.94 34.94 1.67
CA VAL A 876 5.74 35.78 1.78
C VAL A 876 6.02 37.22 1.36
#